data_AF-A0A935P6L0-F1
#
_entry.id   AF-A0A935P6L0-F1
#
_cell.length_a   1.000
_cell.length_b   1.000
_cell.length_c   1.000
_cell.angle_alpha   90.00
_cell.angle_beta   90.00
_cell.angle_gamma   90.00
#
_symmetry.space_group_name_H-M   'P 1'
#
loop_
_entity.id
_entity.type
_entity.pdbx_description
1 polymer ?
#
loop_
_entity_poly.entity_id
_entity_poly.type
_entity_poly.pdbx_seq_one_letter_code
_entity_poly.pdbx_strand_id
1 'polypeptide(L)'
;MSERATRVLRALFVVYVAATAAHLAYVVSREPFAFDAWNLAIDTGAEPFSLGRFFAFWRDQYLSSNPRVGQPLAYLAYKLHGVAEVGTPLAFFALVGATFVIGAGRLPSWRRNADLAALAIGIGFLWFAAPEVGAYLFCRAYSTNYVWAAAIQLWFVAVVRLHLAQLDAPGAAPRSAGQHVWQMARLSLFGLVAGACNEHTGPTLVLFLLGGIWWVRRRRGAWPRGLVAASAGVIVGFAFLFFAPGQGQRYDGLAQRASLTDRLLSRGLSNNLDIFDDLLMAAAPLLLLTLVAFLLGELVERRVAASPGQSGERPAEPAPDTARHQALRVLALALVAGVLMTVTMFVSPKLGTRFFLHSMLLLLAAFFGVLTTFVQRPRHIAGFLVLALFASAYAAGRTIPLYTRLARASEARLAALAAAPRGSVHTAIGWEQVPRSWWFLGDDFRDQKKRELVAKYFDLRALVFRGIDQNAPLWVTDVRLYPVYAFDRPLCLDAQPEVAVGPYQGRDVPTVQAAFRESIAEIQSAGLGTLEQMDLAVKFAGEAPPLPPGRLLVARWRAGRFEEPRARLTRDGRSRRRTVVPGPALAAKGPLQVYAVAVGDAPRLLGELPAPSPAPPLAAPPEGRELPSPSSAADKLSFAPWRSGAYWVLACSSSECWIVVSTYLWG
;
A
#
# COMPACT_ATOMS: atom_id res chain seq x y z
N MET A 1 -29.17 30.52 13.99
CA MET A 1 -29.22 30.24 12.53
C MET A 1 -30.68 30.20 12.10
N SER A 2 -31.04 30.81 10.97
CA SER A 2 -32.41 30.71 10.43
C SER A 2 -32.70 29.27 9.97
N GLU A 3 -33.97 28.89 9.98
CA GLU A 3 -34.43 27.57 9.49
C GLU A 3 -33.99 27.31 8.04
N ARG A 4 -33.99 28.36 7.22
CA ARG A 4 -33.51 28.34 5.83
C ARG A 4 -32.03 27.94 5.76
N ALA A 5 -31.18 28.50 6.61
CA ALA A 5 -29.75 28.17 6.64
C ALA A 5 -29.52 26.70 7.06
N THR A 6 -30.30 26.18 8.01
CA THR A 6 -30.26 24.76 8.39
C THR A 6 -30.69 23.83 7.25
N ARG A 7 -31.73 24.20 6.48
CA ARG A 7 -32.14 23.45 5.28
C ARG A 7 -31.03 23.42 4.22
N VAL A 8 -30.38 24.56 3.96
CA VAL A 8 -29.27 24.64 3.01
C VAL A 8 -28.09 23.76 3.45
N LEU A 9 -27.70 23.80 4.72
CA LEU A 9 -26.61 22.94 5.23
C LEU A 9 -26.91 21.46 5.07
N ARG A 10 -28.15 21.03 5.34
CA ARG A 10 -28.57 19.64 5.15
C ARG A 10 -28.49 19.24 3.68
N ALA A 11 -28.97 20.09 2.77
CA ALA A 11 -28.88 19.85 1.33
C ALA A 11 -27.41 19.73 0.88
N LEU A 12 -26.54 20.64 1.32
CA LEU A 12 -25.10 20.57 1.01
C LEU A 12 -24.44 19.31 1.55
N PHE A 13 -24.80 18.88 2.77
CA PHE A 13 -24.31 17.62 3.34
C PHE A 13 -24.75 16.42 2.50
N VAL A 14 -26.03 16.35 2.09
CA VAL A 14 -26.54 15.29 1.22
C VAL A 14 -25.83 15.28 -0.12
N VAL A 15 -25.62 16.45 -0.74
CA VAL A 15 -24.85 16.57 -1.99
C VAL A 15 -23.43 16.06 -1.80
N TYR A 16 -22.76 16.39 -0.69
CA TYR A 16 -21.41 15.91 -0.41
C TYR A 16 -21.33 14.39 -0.21
N VAL A 17 -22.29 13.81 0.51
CA VAL A 17 -22.41 12.34 0.66
C VAL A 17 -22.65 11.69 -0.70
N ALA A 18 -23.59 12.20 -1.49
CA ALA A 18 -23.92 11.67 -2.82
C ALA A 18 -22.72 11.77 -3.78
N ALA A 19 -22.01 12.91 -3.80
CA ALA A 19 -20.82 13.10 -4.61
C ALA A 19 -19.70 12.13 -4.21
N THR A 20 -19.48 11.93 -2.91
CA THR A 20 -18.49 10.96 -2.41
C THR A 20 -18.89 9.52 -2.78
N ALA A 21 -20.18 9.18 -2.67
CA ALA A 21 -20.69 7.87 -3.07
C ALA A 21 -20.47 7.61 -4.57
N ALA A 22 -20.81 8.59 -5.41
CA ALA A 22 -20.62 8.52 -6.85
C ALA A 22 -19.13 8.41 -7.23
N HIS A 23 -18.26 9.16 -6.55
CA HIS A 23 -16.81 9.06 -6.71
C HIS A 23 -16.31 7.65 -6.38
N LEU A 24 -16.63 7.12 -5.19
CA LEU A 24 -16.23 5.77 -4.77
C LEU A 24 -16.75 4.70 -5.74
N ALA A 25 -18.04 4.76 -6.09
CA ALA A 25 -18.67 3.82 -7.03
C ALA A 25 -18.00 3.85 -8.40
N TYR A 26 -17.71 5.05 -8.92
CA TYR A 26 -17.00 5.20 -10.20
C TYR A 26 -15.63 4.54 -10.16
N VAL A 27 -14.82 4.81 -9.13
CA VAL A 27 -13.46 4.27 -9.05
C VAL A 27 -13.47 2.75 -8.90
N VAL A 28 -14.35 2.19 -8.07
CA VAL A 28 -14.50 0.72 -7.91
C VAL A 28 -14.99 0.04 -9.19
N SER A 29 -15.84 0.70 -9.97
CA SER A 29 -16.27 0.20 -11.29
C SER A 29 -15.13 0.15 -12.32
N ARG A 30 -14.01 0.83 -12.03
CA ARG A 30 -12.81 0.93 -12.87
C ARG A 30 -11.61 0.23 -12.24
N GLU A 31 -11.83 -0.64 -11.26
CA GLU A 31 -10.78 -1.50 -10.72
C GLU A 31 -10.15 -2.33 -11.87
N PRO A 32 -8.82 -2.31 -12.02
CA PRO A 32 -8.15 -3.17 -13.01
C PRO A 32 -8.21 -4.63 -12.56
N PHE A 33 -8.29 -5.55 -13.53
CA PHE A 33 -8.30 -6.98 -13.25
C PHE A 33 -6.93 -7.45 -12.75
N ALA A 34 -6.80 -7.64 -11.43
CA ALA A 34 -5.53 -7.98 -10.79
C ALA A 34 -5.69 -8.63 -9.41
N PHE A 35 -4.57 -9.07 -8.84
CA PHE A 35 -4.42 -9.64 -7.51
C PHE A 35 -5.35 -10.85 -7.30
N ASP A 36 -6.32 -10.72 -6.40
CA ASP A 36 -7.26 -11.78 -6.03
C ASP A 36 -8.37 -11.97 -7.07
N ALA A 37 -8.51 -11.07 -8.04
CA ALA A 37 -9.38 -11.30 -9.20
C ALA A 37 -8.95 -12.56 -9.96
N TRP A 38 -7.63 -12.79 -10.12
CA TRP A 38 -7.09 -14.00 -10.74
C TRP A 38 -7.37 -15.26 -9.93
N ASN A 39 -7.17 -15.18 -8.61
CA ASN A 39 -7.46 -16.30 -7.71
C ASN A 39 -8.94 -16.69 -7.83
N LEU A 40 -9.84 -15.71 -7.74
CA LEU A 40 -11.28 -15.95 -7.87
C LEU A 40 -11.64 -16.51 -9.25
N ALA A 41 -11.07 -15.98 -10.32
CA ALA A 41 -11.34 -16.46 -11.67
C ALA A 41 -10.95 -17.93 -11.84
N ILE A 42 -9.82 -18.35 -11.27
CA ILE A 42 -9.36 -19.74 -11.34
C ILE A 42 -10.16 -20.64 -10.40
N ASP A 43 -10.33 -20.25 -9.14
CA ASP A 43 -11.05 -21.03 -8.12
C ASP A 43 -12.51 -21.30 -8.53
N THR A 44 -13.07 -20.43 -9.38
CA THR A 44 -14.46 -20.53 -9.85
C THR A 44 -14.59 -20.97 -11.31
N GLY A 45 -13.47 -21.28 -11.99
CA GLY A 45 -13.47 -21.58 -13.43
C GLY A 45 -14.06 -20.46 -14.30
N ALA A 46 -14.02 -19.22 -13.81
CA ALA A 46 -14.70 -18.06 -14.36
C ALA A 46 -16.22 -18.20 -14.54
N GLU A 47 -16.85 -19.21 -13.91
CA GLU A 47 -18.27 -19.48 -14.08
C GLU A 47 -19.15 -18.35 -13.52
N PRO A 48 -20.36 -18.14 -14.08
CA PRO A 48 -21.27 -17.10 -13.61
C PRO A 48 -21.75 -17.35 -12.18
N PHE A 49 -22.38 -16.36 -11.55
CA PHE A 49 -22.92 -16.52 -10.20
C PHE A 49 -23.98 -17.67 -10.13
N SER A 50 -23.94 -18.44 -9.05
CA SER A 50 -25.06 -19.24 -8.55
C SER A 50 -24.94 -19.40 -7.04
N LEU A 51 -26.05 -19.68 -6.35
CA LEU A 51 -26.03 -19.92 -4.89
C LEU A 51 -25.16 -21.14 -4.53
N GLY A 52 -25.26 -22.21 -5.32
CA GLY A 52 -24.43 -23.41 -5.11
C GLY A 52 -22.93 -23.10 -5.21
N ARG A 53 -22.52 -22.33 -6.22
CA ARG A 53 -21.11 -21.92 -6.38
C ARG A 53 -20.64 -20.95 -5.30
N PHE A 54 -21.51 -20.07 -4.83
CA PHE A 54 -21.19 -19.19 -3.70
C PHE A 54 -20.81 -19.99 -2.45
N PHE A 55 -21.65 -20.96 -2.06
CA PHE A 55 -21.37 -21.79 -0.87
C PHE A 55 -20.22 -22.77 -1.10
N ALA A 56 -20.06 -23.30 -2.32
CA ALA A 56 -18.91 -24.13 -2.67
C ALA A 56 -17.60 -23.36 -2.55
N PHE A 57 -17.55 -22.13 -3.08
CA PHE A 57 -16.40 -21.23 -2.95
C PHE A 57 -16.14 -20.87 -1.49
N TRP A 58 -17.16 -20.49 -0.72
CA TRP A 58 -16.96 -20.16 0.69
C TRP A 58 -16.39 -21.35 1.48
N ARG A 59 -16.96 -22.55 1.28
CA ARG A 59 -16.47 -23.77 1.91
C ARG A 59 -15.02 -24.05 1.52
N ASP A 60 -14.69 -23.96 0.22
CA ASP A 60 -13.32 -24.15 -0.24
C ASP A 60 -12.37 -23.17 0.43
N GLN A 61 -12.66 -21.87 0.38
CA GLN A 61 -11.80 -20.85 1.00
C GLN A 61 -11.64 -21.04 2.51
N TYR A 62 -12.67 -21.54 3.20
CA TYR A 62 -12.57 -21.88 4.62
C TYR A 62 -11.59 -23.04 4.88
N LEU A 63 -11.58 -24.04 3.99
CA LEU A 63 -10.76 -25.23 4.11
C LEU A 63 -9.32 -25.06 3.57
N SER A 64 -9.12 -24.24 2.55
CA SER A 64 -7.87 -24.22 1.77
C SER A 64 -7.17 -22.85 1.69
N SER A 65 -7.86 -21.73 1.97
CA SER A 65 -7.31 -20.40 1.68
C SER A 65 -7.70 -19.33 2.71
N ASN A 66 -8.71 -18.50 2.44
CA ASN A 66 -9.07 -17.36 3.27
C ASN A 66 -10.41 -17.57 4.00
N PRO A 67 -10.41 -17.97 5.28
CA PRO A 67 -11.64 -18.27 6.01
C PRO A 67 -12.40 -17.03 6.52
N ARG A 68 -11.91 -15.82 6.25
CA ARG A 68 -12.55 -14.58 6.67
C ARG A 68 -13.92 -14.42 6.04
N VAL A 69 -14.87 -13.84 6.77
CA VAL A 69 -16.20 -13.46 6.25
C VAL A 69 -16.10 -12.50 5.05
N GLY A 70 -15.03 -11.72 4.95
CA GLY A 70 -14.78 -10.87 3.78
C GLY A 70 -14.56 -11.63 2.47
N GLN A 71 -14.17 -12.90 2.51
CA GLN A 71 -13.89 -13.71 1.32
C GLN A 71 -15.16 -14.11 0.54
N PRO A 72 -16.24 -14.66 1.14
CA PRO A 72 -17.49 -14.85 0.42
C PRO A 72 -18.09 -13.52 -0.07
N LEU A 73 -17.88 -12.41 0.66
CA LEU A 73 -18.28 -11.08 0.17
C LEU A 73 -17.46 -10.65 -1.05
N ALA A 74 -16.17 -11.00 -1.13
CA ALA A 74 -15.33 -10.76 -2.31
C ALA A 74 -15.90 -11.48 -3.54
N TYR A 75 -16.34 -12.74 -3.37
CA TYR A 75 -16.98 -13.48 -4.45
C TYR A 75 -18.20 -12.73 -5.00
N LEU A 76 -19.09 -12.23 -4.12
CA LEU A 76 -20.25 -11.44 -4.56
C LEU A 76 -19.81 -10.14 -5.24
N ALA A 77 -18.82 -9.44 -4.68
CA ALA A 77 -18.30 -8.18 -5.22
C ALA A 77 -17.71 -8.35 -6.64
N TYR A 78 -17.15 -9.50 -6.98
CA TYR A 78 -16.63 -9.77 -8.32
C TYR A 78 -17.67 -10.38 -9.27
N LYS A 79 -18.58 -11.24 -8.77
CA LYS A 79 -19.52 -12.00 -9.63
C LYS A 79 -20.84 -11.29 -9.91
N LEU A 80 -21.22 -10.30 -9.10
CA LEU A 80 -22.47 -9.56 -9.27
C LEU A 80 -22.18 -8.08 -9.53
N HIS A 81 -22.67 -7.58 -10.68
CA HIS A 81 -22.58 -6.16 -11.02
C HIS A 81 -23.29 -5.30 -9.98
N GLY A 82 -22.68 -4.18 -9.60
CA GLY A 82 -23.24 -3.21 -8.65
C GLY A 82 -22.96 -3.52 -7.18
N VAL A 83 -22.60 -4.76 -6.82
CA VAL A 83 -22.36 -5.13 -5.41
C VAL A 83 -21.16 -4.38 -4.85
N ALA A 84 -20.06 -4.29 -5.60
CA ALA A 84 -18.87 -3.58 -5.15
C ALA A 84 -19.08 -2.06 -5.18
N GLU A 85 -19.75 -1.58 -6.22
CA GLU A 85 -20.02 -0.16 -6.50
C GLU A 85 -20.98 0.45 -5.48
N VAL A 86 -21.89 -0.35 -4.88
CA VAL A 86 -22.77 0.05 -3.78
C VAL A 86 -22.14 -0.30 -2.42
N GLY A 87 -21.60 -1.50 -2.27
CA GLY A 87 -21.07 -2.01 -1.01
C GLY A 87 -19.88 -1.21 -0.48
N THR A 88 -18.99 -0.74 -1.37
CA THR A 88 -17.81 0.03 -0.96
C THR A 88 -18.16 1.42 -0.42
N PRO A 89 -19.00 2.24 -1.10
CA PRO A 89 -19.52 3.46 -0.50
C PRO A 89 -20.25 3.23 0.83
N LEU A 90 -21.08 2.18 0.92
CA LEU A 90 -21.78 1.85 2.15
C LEU A 90 -20.81 1.52 3.29
N ALA A 91 -19.78 0.71 3.03
CA ALA A 91 -18.73 0.41 4.00
C ALA A 91 -17.98 1.68 4.43
N PHE A 92 -17.63 2.56 3.48
CA PHE A 92 -16.95 3.82 3.77
C PHE A 92 -17.77 4.71 4.71
N PHE A 93 -19.05 4.94 4.42
CA PHE A 93 -19.92 5.73 5.31
C PHE A 93 -20.22 5.00 6.62
N ALA A 94 -20.33 3.68 6.60
CA ALA A 94 -20.49 2.87 7.79
C ALA A 94 -19.29 3.03 8.74
N LEU A 95 -18.06 3.10 8.22
CA LEU A 95 -16.86 3.39 9.02
C LEU A 95 -16.93 4.77 9.67
N VAL A 96 -17.28 5.82 8.92
CA VAL A 96 -17.45 7.17 9.48
C VAL A 96 -18.55 7.20 10.55
N GLY A 97 -19.68 6.55 10.29
CA GLY A 97 -20.78 6.46 11.25
C GLY A 97 -20.40 5.70 12.51
N ALA A 98 -19.76 4.53 12.38
CA ALA A 98 -19.33 3.73 13.52
C ALA A 98 -18.29 4.47 14.37
N THR A 99 -17.28 5.09 13.74
CA THR A 99 -16.27 5.88 14.46
C THR A 99 -16.88 7.10 15.15
N PHE A 100 -17.85 7.78 14.54
CA PHE A 100 -18.61 8.83 15.23
C PHE A 100 -19.34 8.29 16.47
N VAL A 101 -20.05 7.17 16.36
CA VAL A 101 -20.80 6.57 17.49
C VAL A 101 -19.85 6.09 18.59
N ILE A 102 -18.73 5.50 18.22
CA ILE A 102 -17.66 5.12 19.15
C ILE A 102 -17.00 6.36 19.76
N GLY A 103 -16.87 7.49 19.06
CA GLY A 103 -16.32 8.71 19.63
C GLY A 103 -17.29 9.39 20.59
N ALA A 104 -18.44 9.79 20.05
CA ALA A 104 -19.46 10.60 20.70
C ALA A 104 -20.35 9.82 21.68
N GLY A 105 -20.38 8.48 21.59
CA GLY A 105 -21.23 7.63 22.44
C GLY A 105 -22.72 7.72 22.18
N ARG A 106 -23.11 8.24 21.02
CA ARG A 106 -24.51 8.39 20.60
C ARG A 106 -24.61 8.34 19.09
N LEU A 107 -25.82 8.11 18.58
CA LEU A 107 -26.11 8.25 17.16
C LEU A 107 -26.01 9.73 16.73
N PRO A 108 -25.57 9.99 15.48
CA PRO A 108 -25.62 11.34 14.92
C PRO A 108 -27.07 11.78 14.73
N SER A 109 -27.34 13.06 14.92
CA SER A 109 -28.66 13.66 14.79
C SER A 109 -28.71 14.60 13.58
N TRP A 110 -29.61 14.31 12.63
CA TRP A 110 -29.92 15.18 11.49
C TRP A 110 -30.39 16.59 11.88
N ARG A 111 -30.85 16.75 13.12
CA ARG A 111 -31.30 18.03 13.66
C ARG A 111 -30.14 18.91 14.14
N ARG A 112 -28.97 18.33 14.41
CA ARG A 112 -27.79 19.04 14.93
C ARG A 112 -26.81 19.32 13.81
N ASN A 113 -26.63 20.59 13.46
CA ASN A 113 -25.68 20.99 12.40
C ASN A 113 -24.24 20.58 12.74
N ALA A 114 -23.88 20.56 14.03
CA ALA A 114 -22.56 20.10 14.49
C ALA A 114 -22.31 18.61 14.17
N ASP A 115 -23.33 17.76 14.24
CA ASP A 115 -23.20 16.34 13.90
C ASP A 115 -23.00 16.16 12.39
N LEU A 116 -23.74 16.91 11.57
CA LEU A 116 -23.58 16.88 10.11
C LEU A 116 -22.18 17.36 9.70
N ALA A 117 -21.68 18.42 10.35
CA ALA A 117 -20.34 18.91 10.12
C ALA A 117 -19.27 17.90 10.57
N ALA A 118 -19.45 17.26 11.74
CA ALA A 118 -18.55 16.20 12.19
C ALA A 118 -18.54 15.03 11.19
N LEU A 119 -19.70 14.54 10.75
CA LEU A 119 -19.77 13.48 9.74
C LEU A 119 -19.08 13.90 8.43
N ALA A 120 -19.27 15.14 7.97
CA ALA A 120 -18.58 15.65 6.79
C ALA A 120 -17.05 15.69 6.97
N ILE A 121 -16.58 16.08 8.16
CA ILE A 121 -15.16 16.04 8.52
C ILE A 121 -14.65 14.60 8.47
N GLY A 122 -15.38 13.65 9.05
CA GLY A 122 -15.04 12.23 8.99
C GLY A 122 -14.94 11.67 7.57
N ILE A 123 -15.89 12.03 6.70
CA ILE A 123 -15.87 11.64 5.28
C ILE A 123 -14.56 12.10 4.62
N GLY A 124 -14.16 13.35 4.85
CA GLY A 124 -12.91 13.88 4.27
C GLY A 124 -11.66 13.28 4.91
N PHE A 125 -11.64 13.10 6.23
CA PHE A 125 -10.47 12.63 6.95
C PHE A 125 -10.23 11.13 6.77
N LEU A 126 -11.29 10.34 6.53
CA LEU A 126 -11.14 8.90 6.32
C LEU A 126 -10.22 8.57 5.13
N TRP A 127 -10.14 9.43 4.11
CA TRP A 127 -9.20 9.27 2.98
C TRP A 127 -7.72 9.22 3.39
N PHE A 128 -7.39 9.80 4.54
CA PHE A 128 -6.03 9.91 5.07
C PHE A 128 -5.89 9.36 6.48
N ALA A 129 -6.95 8.80 7.05
CA ALA A 129 -6.95 8.30 8.41
C ALA A 129 -6.05 7.07 8.55
N ALA A 130 -5.98 6.22 7.53
CA ALA A 130 -5.16 5.01 7.55
C ALA A 130 -4.22 4.91 6.34
N PRO A 131 -3.00 4.40 6.52
CA PRO A 131 -2.06 4.16 5.42
C PRO A 131 -2.70 3.39 4.27
N GLU A 132 -2.58 3.91 3.05
CA GLU A 132 -3.04 3.26 1.82
C GLU A 132 -4.54 2.87 1.81
N VAL A 133 -5.38 3.52 2.62
CA VAL A 133 -6.83 3.23 2.67
C VAL A 133 -7.49 3.29 1.30
N GLY A 134 -7.04 4.21 0.43
CA GLY A 134 -7.50 4.30 -0.96
C GLY A 134 -7.22 3.02 -1.74
N ALA A 135 -5.99 2.50 -1.66
CA ALA A 135 -5.62 1.26 -2.33
C ALA A 135 -6.47 0.06 -1.87
N TYR A 136 -6.86 0.01 -0.58
CA TYR A 136 -7.70 -1.05 -0.04
C TYR A 136 -9.17 -0.91 -0.42
N LEU A 137 -9.69 0.32 -0.50
CA LEU A 137 -11.06 0.58 -0.93
C LEU A 137 -11.31 0.11 -2.36
N PHE A 138 -10.33 0.30 -3.22
CA PHE A 138 -10.48 0.14 -4.68
C PHE A 138 -9.94 -1.18 -5.24
N CYS A 139 -9.53 -2.10 -4.37
CA CYS A 139 -9.35 -3.50 -4.74
C CYS A 139 -10.46 -4.32 -4.08
N ARG A 140 -11.39 -4.91 -4.84
CA ARG A 140 -12.60 -5.59 -4.31
C ARG A 140 -12.27 -6.59 -3.21
N ALA A 141 -11.27 -7.44 -3.41
CA ALA A 141 -10.88 -8.44 -2.41
C ALA A 141 -10.33 -7.81 -1.12
N TYR A 142 -9.52 -6.76 -1.23
CA TYR A 142 -9.01 -6.06 -0.05
C TYR A 142 -10.12 -5.25 0.63
N SER A 143 -11.01 -4.64 -0.15
CA SER A 143 -12.14 -3.86 0.34
C SER A 143 -13.05 -4.72 1.19
N THR A 144 -13.45 -5.91 0.71
CA THR A 144 -14.33 -6.79 1.49
C THR A 144 -13.63 -7.40 2.72
N ASN A 145 -12.36 -7.80 2.58
CA ASN A 145 -11.60 -8.43 3.68
C ASN A 145 -11.10 -7.45 4.75
N TYR A 146 -10.91 -6.17 4.43
CA TYR A 146 -10.34 -5.20 5.36
C TYR A 146 -11.29 -4.04 5.65
N VAL A 147 -11.88 -3.39 4.64
CA VAL A 147 -12.73 -2.21 4.82
C VAL A 147 -14.13 -2.61 5.29
N TRP A 148 -14.80 -3.54 4.58
CA TRP A 148 -16.16 -3.96 4.92
C TRP A 148 -16.15 -4.75 6.23
N ALA A 149 -15.17 -5.63 6.40
CA ALA A 149 -14.89 -6.31 7.66
C ALA A 149 -14.70 -5.32 8.82
N ALA A 150 -13.92 -4.25 8.63
CA ALA A 150 -13.77 -3.21 9.65
C ALA A 150 -15.09 -2.47 9.94
N ALA A 151 -15.90 -2.21 8.92
CA ALA A 151 -17.22 -1.60 9.10
C ALA A 151 -18.13 -2.49 9.98
N ILE A 152 -18.15 -3.80 9.74
CA ILE A 152 -18.89 -4.79 10.53
C ILE A 152 -18.39 -4.78 11.99
N GLN A 153 -17.07 -4.90 12.20
CA GLN A 153 -16.48 -4.95 13.54
C GLN A 153 -16.68 -3.67 14.34
N LEU A 154 -16.50 -2.50 13.72
CA LEU A 154 -16.71 -1.22 14.39
C LEU A 154 -18.18 -0.96 14.67
N TRP A 155 -19.11 -1.36 13.80
CA TRP A 155 -20.54 -1.27 14.12
C TRP A 155 -20.94 -2.21 15.26
N PHE A 156 -20.30 -3.38 15.38
CA PHE A 156 -20.49 -4.24 16.53
C PHE A 156 -20.04 -3.52 17.82
N VAL A 157 -18.86 -2.92 17.84
CA VAL A 157 -18.38 -2.12 18.98
C VAL A 157 -19.30 -0.92 19.27
N ALA A 158 -19.78 -0.23 18.23
CA ALA A 158 -20.71 0.88 18.35
C ALA A 158 -22.03 0.44 18.99
N VAL A 159 -22.60 -0.69 18.57
CA VAL A 159 -23.82 -1.27 19.16
C VAL A 159 -23.59 -1.67 20.60
N VAL A 160 -22.45 -2.30 20.93
CA VAL A 160 -22.09 -2.63 22.32
C VAL A 160 -22.00 -1.36 23.17
N ARG A 161 -21.37 -0.30 22.67
CA ARG A 161 -21.29 0.98 23.38
C ARG A 161 -22.66 1.61 23.62
N LEU A 162 -23.54 1.61 22.62
CA LEU A 162 -24.91 2.11 22.78
C LEU A 162 -25.72 1.24 23.76
N HIS A 163 -25.52 -0.07 23.76
CA HIS A 163 -26.13 -0.98 24.74
C HIS A 163 -25.68 -0.63 26.17
N LEU A 164 -24.38 -0.40 26.38
CA LEU A 164 -23.86 0.03 27.68
C LEU A 164 -24.43 1.39 28.11
N ALA A 165 -24.55 2.34 27.19
CA ALA A 165 -25.18 3.64 27.49
C ALA A 165 -26.66 3.51 27.89
N GLN A 166 -27.41 2.61 27.22
CA GLN A 166 -28.80 2.33 27.60
C GLN A 166 -28.91 1.68 28.98
N LEU A 167 -27.96 0.81 29.33
CA LEU A 167 -27.93 0.22 30.65
C LEU A 167 -27.71 1.28 31.73
N ASP A 168 -26.91 2.32 31.46
CA ASP A 168 -26.59 3.43 32.39
C ASP A 168 -27.69 4.52 32.42
N ALA A 169 -28.73 4.43 31.56
CA ALA A 169 -29.75 5.46 31.45
C ALA A 169 -30.73 5.47 32.67
N PRO A 170 -31.00 6.63 33.29
CA PRO A 170 -31.99 6.75 34.36
C PRO A 170 -33.40 6.39 33.88
N GLY A 171 -34.13 5.59 34.66
CA GLY A 171 -35.53 5.25 34.36
C GLY A 171 -35.73 4.29 33.17
N ALA A 172 -34.69 3.58 32.74
CA ALA A 172 -34.82 2.57 31.70
C ALA A 172 -35.86 1.50 32.10
N ALA A 173 -36.96 1.42 31.35
CA ALA A 173 -38.01 0.43 31.62
C ALA A 173 -37.43 -1.00 31.57
N PRO A 174 -37.81 -1.88 32.51
CA PRO A 174 -37.39 -3.27 32.46
C PRO A 174 -37.90 -3.92 31.17
N ARG A 175 -37.00 -4.55 30.41
CA ARG A 175 -37.40 -5.30 29.22
C ARG A 175 -38.10 -6.59 29.65
N SER A 176 -39.05 -7.07 28.86
CA SER A 176 -39.65 -8.37 29.12
C SER A 176 -38.62 -9.49 28.93
N ALA A 177 -38.84 -10.65 29.55
CA ALA A 177 -37.93 -11.79 29.45
C ALA A 177 -37.67 -12.19 27.98
N GLY A 178 -38.70 -12.21 27.14
CA GLY A 178 -38.58 -12.51 25.70
C GLY A 178 -37.74 -11.47 24.94
N GLN A 179 -37.90 -10.18 25.23
CA GLN A 179 -37.10 -9.12 24.62
C GLN A 179 -35.62 -9.23 25.01
N HIS A 180 -35.32 -9.65 26.25
CA HIS A 180 -33.96 -9.89 26.70
C HIS A 180 -33.27 -11.04 25.96
N VAL A 181 -33.95 -12.19 25.81
CA VAL A 181 -33.41 -13.35 25.08
C VAL A 181 -33.12 -12.99 23.62
N TRP A 182 -34.05 -12.30 22.98
CA TRP A 182 -33.89 -11.88 21.59
C TRP A 182 -32.74 -10.87 21.39
N GLN A 183 -32.56 -9.94 22.34
CA GLN A 183 -31.42 -9.03 22.35
C GLN A 183 -30.09 -9.78 22.50
N MET A 184 -30.02 -10.76 23.40
CA MET A 184 -28.83 -11.60 23.59
C MET A 184 -28.50 -12.40 22.33
N ALA A 185 -29.49 -13.01 21.69
CA ALA A 185 -29.31 -13.75 20.44
C ALA A 185 -28.77 -12.85 19.31
N ARG A 186 -29.34 -11.65 19.14
CA ARG A 186 -28.87 -10.67 18.15
C ARG A 186 -27.43 -10.20 18.40
N LEU A 187 -27.09 -9.89 19.64
CA LEU A 187 -25.73 -9.47 20.02
C LEU A 187 -24.72 -10.60 19.84
N SER A 188 -25.10 -11.84 20.17
CA SER A 188 -24.26 -13.03 19.96
C SER A 188 -24.04 -13.30 18.48
N LEU A 189 -25.10 -13.27 17.65
CA LEU A 189 -24.97 -13.47 16.21
C LEU A 189 -24.11 -12.38 15.55
N PHE A 190 -24.30 -11.11 15.93
CA PHE A 190 -23.47 -10.04 15.41
C PHE A 190 -22.02 -10.17 15.89
N GLY A 191 -21.82 -10.59 17.14
CA GLY A 191 -20.51 -10.92 17.68
C GLY A 191 -19.81 -12.02 16.89
N LEU A 192 -20.52 -13.08 16.50
CA LEU A 192 -19.98 -14.17 15.68
C LEU A 192 -19.45 -13.64 14.34
N VAL A 193 -20.25 -12.85 13.63
CA VAL A 193 -19.82 -12.26 12.36
C VAL A 193 -18.61 -11.33 12.56
N ALA A 194 -18.64 -10.49 13.61
CA ALA A 194 -17.54 -9.58 13.93
C ALA A 194 -16.24 -10.32 14.31
N GLY A 195 -16.34 -11.44 15.06
CA GLY A 195 -15.18 -12.27 15.41
C GLY A 195 -14.53 -12.94 14.19
N ALA A 196 -15.34 -13.29 13.19
CA ALA A 196 -14.89 -13.97 11.98
C ALA A 196 -14.36 -13.03 10.86
N CYS A 197 -14.26 -11.73 11.13
CA CYS A 197 -13.84 -10.72 10.16
C CYS A 197 -12.30 -10.64 10.00
N ASN A 198 -11.54 -10.60 11.08
CA ASN A 198 -10.09 -10.36 11.03
C ASN A 198 -9.34 -10.92 12.25
N GLU A 199 -8.37 -11.80 11.98
CA GLU A 199 -7.59 -12.55 12.96
C GLU A 199 -6.67 -11.67 13.82
N HIS A 200 -6.23 -10.51 13.33
CA HIS A 200 -5.35 -9.59 14.08
C HIS A 200 -6.12 -8.70 15.06
N THR A 201 -7.42 -8.54 14.84
CA THR A 201 -8.28 -7.69 15.67
C THR A 201 -9.04 -8.49 16.72
N GLY A 202 -9.29 -9.79 16.44
CA GLY A 202 -10.05 -10.70 17.29
C GLY A 202 -9.56 -10.75 18.74
N PRO A 203 -8.25 -10.99 19.01
CA PRO A 203 -7.74 -11.05 20.38
C PRO A 203 -8.00 -9.77 21.16
N THR A 204 -7.76 -8.61 20.55
CA THR A 204 -8.00 -7.31 21.18
C THR A 204 -9.50 -7.11 21.46
N LEU A 205 -10.37 -7.45 20.50
CA LEU A 205 -11.82 -7.35 20.68
C LEU A 205 -12.31 -8.23 21.85
N VAL A 206 -11.84 -9.48 21.93
CA VAL A 206 -12.16 -10.39 23.04
C VAL A 206 -11.71 -9.79 24.38
N LEU A 207 -10.46 -9.32 24.48
CA LEU A 207 -9.91 -8.74 25.71
C LEU A 207 -10.71 -7.53 26.19
N PHE A 208 -11.07 -6.62 25.28
CA PHE A 208 -11.87 -5.44 25.64
C PHE A 208 -13.29 -5.79 26.08
N LEU A 209 -13.91 -6.80 25.48
CA LEU A 209 -15.23 -7.26 25.90
C LEU A 209 -15.19 -7.92 27.28
N LEU A 210 -14.20 -8.78 27.55
CA LEU A 210 -14.01 -9.41 28.86
C LEU A 210 -13.71 -8.35 29.94
N GLY A 211 -12.82 -7.40 29.64
CA GLY A 211 -12.56 -6.25 30.52
C GLY A 211 -13.81 -5.40 30.76
N GLY A 212 -14.62 -5.19 29.73
CA GLY A 212 -15.92 -4.51 29.83
C GLY A 212 -16.92 -5.25 30.71
N ILE A 213 -17.00 -6.59 30.60
CA ILE A 213 -17.84 -7.42 31.49
C ILE A 213 -17.40 -7.26 32.93
N TRP A 214 -16.10 -7.40 33.20
CA TRP A 214 -15.54 -7.26 34.53
C TRP A 214 -15.81 -5.87 35.11
N TRP A 215 -15.59 -4.81 34.33
CA TRP A 215 -15.82 -3.44 34.75
C TRP A 215 -17.29 -3.16 35.07
N VAL A 216 -18.22 -3.59 34.21
CA VAL A 216 -19.67 -3.41 34.46
C VAL A 216 -20.13 -4.24 35.66
N ARG A 217 -19.64 -5.47 35.81
CA ARG A 217 -19.91 -6.31 36.98
C ARG A 217 -19.46 -5.64 38.27
N ARG A 218 -18.25 -5.06 38.30
CA ARG A 218 -17.72 -4.35 39.47
C ARG A 218 -18.54 -3.10 39.82
N ARG A 219 -19.03 -2.36 38.82
CA ARG A 219 -19.86 -1.16 39.05
C ARG A 219 -21.29 -1.47 39.49
N ARG A 220 -21.87 -2.59 39.05
CA ARG A 220 -23.31 -2.88 39.23
C ARG A 220 -23.63 -4.06 40.14
N GLY A 221 -22.63 -4.86 40.52
CA GLY A 221 -22.82 -6.11 41.27
C GLY A 221 -23.46 -7.25 40.47
N ALA A 222 -23.87 -7.04 39.21
CA ALA A 222 -24.55 -8.02 38.38
C ALA A 222 -23.83 -8.29 37.05
N TRP A 223 -23.99 -9.51 36.53
CA TRP A 223 -23.45 -9.89 35.22
C TRP A 223 -24.21 -9.19 34.08
N PRO A 224 -23.54 -8.47 33.17
CA PRO A 224 -24.18 -7.87 32.00
C PRO A 224 -24.49 -8.93 30.94
N ARG A 225 -25.61 -9.64 31.08
CA ARG A 225 -25.99 -10.79 30.22
C ARG A 225 -25.88 -10.51 28.71
N GLY A 226 -26.26 -9.30 28.27
CA GLY A 226 -26.13 -8.88 26.86
C GLY A 226 -24.67 -8.81 26.39
N LEU A 227 -23.77 -8.29 27.22
CA LEU A 227 -22.34 -8.22 26.91
C LEU A 227 -21.67 -9.60 26.99
N VAL A 228 -22.11 -10.46 27.91
CA VAL A 228 -21.68 -11.87 27.96
C VAL A 228 -22.06 -12.59 26.67
N ALA A 229 -23.31 -12.45 26.21
CA ALA A 229 -23.76 -13.03 24.94
C ALA A 229 -22.98 -12.48 23.73
N ALA A 230 -22.74 -11.16 23.68
CA ALA A 230 -21.91 -10.54 22.65
C ALA A 230 -20.49 -11.12 22.62
N SER A 231 -19.89 -11.30 23.81
CA SER A 231 -18.53 -11.86 23.97
C SER A 231 -18.46 -13.32 23.54
N ALA A 232 -19.46 -14.13 23.91
CA ALA A 232 -19.56 -15.52 23.48
C ALA A 232 -19.62 -15.61 21.94
N GLY A 233 -20.43 -14.76 21.31
CA GLY A 233 -20.48 -14.62 19.85
C GLY A 233 -19.10 -14.33 19.24
N VAL A 234 -18.41 -13.29 19.71
CA VAL A 234 -17.07 -12.93 19.20
C VAL A 234 -16.07 -14.05 19.40
N ILE A 235 -16.05 -14.72 20.55
CA ILE A 235 -15.15 -15.84 20.82
C ILE A 235 -15.39 -16.97 19.83
N VAL A 236 -16.66 -17.35 19.61
CA VAL A 236 -17.02 -18.39 18.63
C VAL A 236 -16.62 -17.98 17.20
N GLY A 237 -16.92 -16.74 16.80
CA GLY A 237 -16.55 -16.22 15.48
C GLY A 237 -15.04 -16.16 15.26
N PHE A 238 -14.29 -15.72 16.27
CA PHE A 238 -12.84 -15.68 16.23
C PHE A 238 -12.24 -17.09 16.19
N ALA A 239 -12.76 -18.02 16.99
CA ALA A 239 -12.35 -19.42 16.97
C ALA A 239 -12.61 -20.07 15.60
N PHE A 240 -13.79 -19.82 15.02
CA PHE A 240 -14.13 -20.26 13.66
C PHE A 240 -13.10 -19.77 12.64
N LEU A 241 -12.68 -18.50 12.72
CA LEU A 241 -11.66 -17.96 11.83
C LEU A 241 -10.25 -18.50 12.10
N PHE A 242 -9.86 -18.56 13.37
CA PHE A 242 -8.49 -18.86 13.80
C PHE A 242 -8.13 -20.34 13.61
N PHE A 243 -9.08 -21.24 13.89
CA PHE A 243 -8.91 -22.68 13.75
C PHE A 243 -9.35 -23.21 12.38
N ALA A 244 -9.70 -22.34 11.45
CA ALA A 244 -10.06 -22.76 10.09
C ALA A 244 -8.87 -23.44 9.40
N PRO A 245 -9.07 -24.61 8.75
CA PRO A 245 -7.98 -25.35 8.10
C PRO A 245 -7.23 -24.51 7.05
N GLY A 246 -7.94 -23.63 6.34
CA GLY A 246 -7.36 -22.75 5.32
C GLY A 246 -6.31 -21.77 5.87
N GLN A 247 -6.38 -21.40 7.16
CA GLN A 247 -5.35 -20.54 7.78
C GLN A 247 -3.96 -21.17 7.70
N GLY A 248 -3.83 -22.48 7.91
CA GLY A 248 -2.54 -23.17 7.85
C GLY A 248 -1.92 -23.15 6.45
N GLN A 249 -2.75 -23.36 5.43
CA GLN A 249 -2.32 -23.39 4.02
C GLN A 249 -1.98 -21.99 3.48
N ARG A 250 -2.76 -20.97 3.86
CA ARG A 250 -2.57 -19.56 3.46
C ARG A 250 -1.22 -18.96 3.84
N TYR A 251 -0.55 -19.58 4.81
CA TYR A 251 0.78 -19.19 5.27
C TYR A 251 1.89 -20.09 4.70
N ASP A 252 1.65 -20.79 3.58
CA ASP A 252 2.62 -21.67 2.90
C ASP A 252 3.25 -22.70 3.86
N GLY A 253 2.48 -23.16 4.87
CA GLY A 253 2.99 -24.04 5.92
C GLY A 253 4.00 -23.38 6.87
N LEU A 254 4.30 -22.07 6.74
CA LEU A 254 5.12 -21.34 7.72
C LEU A 254 4.54 -21.43 9.13
N ALA A 255 3.22 -21.59 9.27
CA ALA A 255 2.56 -21.78 10.57
C ALA A 255 2.82 -23.17 11.16
N GLN A 256 3.20 -24.14 10.33
CA GLN A 256 3.57 -25.49 10.72
C GLN A 256 5.09 -25.63 10.91
N ARG A 257 5.90 -24.78 10.26
CA ARG A 257 7.37 -24.82 10.30
C ARG A 257 8.00 -24.05 11.47
N ALA A 258 7.28 -23.12 12.08
CA ALA A 258 7.79 -22.30 13.19
C ALA A 258 6.66 -21.97 14.17
N SER A 259 6.91 -22.17 15.47
CA SER A 259 5.96 -21.79 16.51
C SER A 259 5.78 -20.26 16.58
N LEU A 260 4.72 -19.77 17.26
CA LEU A 260 4.54 -18.33 17.48
C LEU A 260 5.74 -17.73 18.22
N THR A 261 6.32 -18.47 19.17
CA THR A 261 7.53 -18.08 19.90
C THR A 261 8.74 -18.00 18.97
N ASP A 262 8.94 -18.98 18.10
CA ASP A 262 10.05 -18.97 17.14
C ASP A 262 9.95 -17.78 16.19
N ARG A 263 8.74 -17.37 15.79
CA ARG A 263 8.53 -16.18 14.97
C ARG A 263 8.86 -14.90 15.71
N LEU A 264 8.42 -14.78 16.96
CA LEU A 264 8.72 -13.64 17.80
C LEU A 264 10.25 -13.48 17.98
N LEU A 265 10.93 -14.60 18.28
CA LEU A 265 12.37 -14.63 18.49
C LEU A 265 13.17 -14.43 17.19
N SER A 266 12.79 -15.09 16.10
CA SER A 266 13.47 -14.97 14.79
C SER A 266 13.32 -13.59 14.18
N ARG A 267 12.22 -12.88 14.45
CA ARG A 267 12.06 -11.48 14.04
C ARG A 267 12.99 -10.57 14.84
N GLY A 268 13.25 -10.88 16.11
CA GLY A 268 14.13 -10.11 16.99
C GLY A 268 13.54 -8.77 17.43
N LEU A 269 14.22 -8.09 18.36
CA LEU A 269 13.72 -6.85 18.97
C LEU A 269 13.63 -5.70 17.94
N SER A 270 14.67 -5.48 17.14
CA SER A 270 14.72 -4.37 16.17
C SER A 270 13.56 -4.40 15.19
N ASN A 271 13.33 -5.52 14.51
CA ASN A 271 12.24 -5.60 13.52
C ASN A 271 10.84 -5.54 14.17
N ASN A 272 10.69 -5.91 15.44
CA ASN A 272 9.43 -5.70 16.16
C ASN A 272 9.24 -4.22 16.57
N LEU A 273 10.32 -3.49 16.85
CA LEU A 273 10.27 -2.05 17.06
C LEU A 273 9.94 -1.30 15.77
N ASP A 274 10.41 -1.76 14.61
CA ASP A 274 10.06 -1.18 13.30
C ASP A 274 8.54 -1.25 13.06
N ILE A 275 7.87 -2.33 13.51
CA ILE A 275 6.40 -2.44 13.43
C ILE A 275 5.71 -1.38 14.30
N PHE A 276 6.29 -1.00 15.44
CA PHE A 276 5.77 0.09 16.26
C PHE A 276 6.08 1.47 15.67
N ASP A 277 7.24 1.64 15.05
CA ASP A 277 7.56 2.87 14.32
C ASP A 277 6.54 3.09 13.18
N ASP A 278 6.25 2.04 12.40
CA ASP A 278 5.19 2.05 11.39
C ASP A 278 3.82 2.45 11.97
N LEU A 279 3.46 1.92 13.15
CA LEU A 279 2.22 2.29 13.84
C LEU A 279 2.23 3.78 14.22
N LEU A 280 3.32 4.28 14.78
CA LEU A 280 3.45 5.66 15.23
C LEU A 280 3.37 6.63 14.04
N MET A 281 4.08 6.31 12.95
CA MET A 281 4.05 7.09 11.71
C MET A 281 2.64 7.07 11.09
N ALA A 282 1.95 5.93 11.11
CA ALA A 282 0.56 5.84 10.69
C ALA A 282 -0.38 6.68 11.58
N ALA A 283 -0.15 6.68 12.90
CA ALA A 283 -0.99 7.38 13.88
C ALA A 283 -0.80 8.90 13.89
N ALA A 284 0.40 9.39 13.55
CA ALA A 284 0.81 10.77 13.75
C ALA A 284 -0.17 11.81 13.19
N PRO A 285 -0.73 11.68 11.96
CA PRO A 285 -1.69 12.66 11.44
C PRO A 285 -2.96 12.78 12.28
N LEU A 286 -3.53 11.65 12.72
CA LEU A 286 -4.75 11.64 13.54
C LEU A 286 -4.48 12.13 14.97
N LEU A 287 -3.32 11.80 15.54
CA LEU A 287 -2.92 12.31 16.86
C LEU A 287 -2.71 13.82 16.83
N LEU A 288 -2.06 14.34 15.79
CA LEU A 288 -1.89 15.78 15.60
C LEU A 288 -3.24 16.49 15.44
N LEU A 289 -4.15 15.97 14.62
CA LEU A 289 -5.50 16.54 14.45
C LEU A 289 -6.31 16.51 15.76
N THR A 290 -6.18 15.43 16.53
CA THR A 290 -6.82 15.30 17.84
C THR A 290 -6.26 16.31 18.83
N LEU A 291 -4.94 16.48 18.88
CA LEU A 291 -4.27 17.47 19.71
C LEU A 291 -4.69 18.90 19.33
N VAL A 292 -4.73 19.22 18.04
CA VAL A 292 -5.17 20.54 17.54
C VAL A 292 -6.61 20.81 17.95
N ALA A 293 -7.52 19.84 17.78
CA ALA A 293 -8.92 19.97 18.19
C ALA A 293 -9.06 20.21 19.71
N PHE A 294 -8.29 19.47 20.50
CA PHE A 294 -8.24 19.63 21.96
C PHE A 294 -7.74 21.02 22.37
N LEU A 295 -6.56 21.44 21.87
CA LEU A 295 -5.94 22.72 22.19
C LEU A 295 -6.82 23.91 21.77
N LEU A 296 -7.48 23.82 20.61
CA LEU A 296 -8.42 24.84 20.15
C LEU A 296 -9.62 24.97 21.10
N GLY A 297 -10.16 23.86 21.59
CA GLY A 297 -11.25 23.89 22.57
C GLY A 297 -10.83 24.54 23.88
N GLU A 298 -9.71 24.09 24.44
CA GLU A 298 -9.15 24.62 25.70
C GLU A 298 -8.84 26.12 25.61
N LEU A 299 -8.24 26.58 24.51
CA LEU A 299 -7.96 28.01 24.29
C LEU A 299 -9.24 28.86 24.30
N VAL A 300 -10.32 28.31 23.74
CA VAL A 300 -11.59 29.02 23.61
C VAL A 300 -12.29 29.15 24.96
N GLU A 301 -12.27 28.08 25.76
CA GLU A 301 -12.82 28.11 27.11
C GLU A 301 -12.06 29.07 28.01
N ARG A 302 -10.72 29.10 27.93
CA ARG A 302 -9.90 30.07 28.66
C ARG A 302 -10.24 31.51 28.29
N ARG A 303 -10.47 31.81 27.00
CA ARG A 303 -10.88 33.15 26.54
C ARG A 303 -12.27 33.54 27.04
N VAL A 304 -13.21 32.59 27.09
CA VAL A 304 -14.55 32.84 27.64
C VAL A 304 -14.46 33.13 29.14
N ALA A 305 -13.67 32.35 29.88
CA ALA A 305 -13.46 32.56 31.31
C ALA A 305 -12.78 33.91 31.61
N ALA A 306 -11.86 34.35 30.74
CA ALA A 306 -11.13 35.62 30.91
C ALA A 306 -11.91 36.88 30.50
N SER A 307 -13.07 36.76 29.82
CA SER A 307 -13.86 37.92 29.38
C SER A 307 -15.34 37.81 29.80
N PRO A 308 -15.64 37.80 31.11
CA PRO A 308 -16.99 37.54 31.63
C PRO A 308 -18.05 38.62 31.33
N GLY A 309 -17.69 39.76 30.70
CA GLY A 309 -18.60 40.90 30.52
C GLY A 309 -18.82 41.44 29.10
N GLN A 310 -18.19 40.90 28.05
CA GLN A 310 -18.16 41.57 26.73
C GLN A 310 -18.95 40.89 25.60
N SER A 311 -19.45 39.66 25.77
CA SER A 311 -20.20 38.99 24.70
C SER A 311 -21.70 38.94 25.03
N GLY A 312 -22.49 39.79 24.37
CA GLY A 312 -23.95 39.65 24.29
C GLY A 312 -24.42 38.34 23.63
N GLU A 313 -23.50 37.53 23.11
CA GLU A 313 -23.74 36.12 22.81
C GLU A 313 -23.66 35.30 24.10
N ARG A 314 -24.77 34.66 24.46
CA ARG A 314 -24.85 33.65 25.53
C ARG A 314 -23.61 32.75 25.48
N PRO A 315 -22.75 32.72 26.53
CA PRO A 315 -21.58 31.87 26.52
C PRO A 315 -22.03 30.43 26.31
N ALA A 316 -21.44 29.75 25.33
CA ALA A 316 -21.59 28.32 25.21
C ALA A 316 -21.11 27.73 26.54
N GLU A 317 -22.01 27.07 27.27
CA GLU A 317 -21.67 26.41 28.52
C GLU A 317 -20.47 25.48 28.27
N PRO A 318 -19.43 25.53 29.10
CA PRO A 318 -18.29 24.63 28.96
C PRO A 318 -18.78 23.19 28.95
N ALA A 319 -18.12 22.34 28.16
CA ALA A 319 -18.48 20.93 28.16
C ALA A 319 -18.35 20.39 29.59
N PRO A 320 -19.39 19.71 30.12
CA PRO A 320 -19.34 19.21 31.48
C PRO A 320 -18.11 18.29 31.64
N ASP A 321 -17.44 18.35 32.78
CA ASP A 321 -16.19 17.60 33.04
C ASP A 321 -16.32 16.12 32.71
N THR A 322 -17.52 15.56 32.88
CA THR A 322 -17.85 14.18 32.52
C THR A 322 -17.64 13.89 31.03
N ALA A 323 -18.02 14.81 30.14
CA ALA A 323 -17.83 14.68 28.69
C ALA A 323 -16.35 14.77 28.30
N ARG A 324 -15.58 15.66 28.94
CA ARG A 324 -14.11 15.76 28.72
C ARG A 324 -13.40 14.48 29.12
N HIS A 325 -13.66 14.00 30.34
CA HIS A 325 -13.11 12.74 30.83
C HIS A 325 -13.51 11.58 29.92
N GLN A 326 -14.74 11.57 29.40
CA GLN A 326 -15.17 10.54 28.47
C GLN A 326 -14.38 10.61 27.15
N ALA A 327 -14.19 11.79 26.55
CA ALA A 327 -13.40 11.94 25.33
C ALA A 327 -11.95 11.46 25.50
N LEU A 328 -11.29 11.85 26.60
CA LEU A 328 -9.92 11.43 26.91
C LEU A 328 -9.83 9.92 27.21
N ARG A 329 -10.84 9.34 27.88
CA ARG A 329 -10.92 7.89 28.07
C ARG A 329 -11.03 7.15 26.75
N VAL A 330 -11.82 7.65 25.79
CA VAL A 330 -11.92 7.04 24.45
C VAL A 330 -10.58 7.08 23.74
N LEU A 331 -9.86 8.20 23.81
CA LEU A 331 -8.51 8.32 23.26
C LEU A 331 -7.53 7.31 23.87
N ALA A 332 -7.49 7.22 25.20
CA ALA A 332 -6.63 6.26 25.89
C ALA A 332 -6.96 4.80 25.51
N LEU A 333 -8.25 4.44 25.47
CA LEU A 333 -8.68 3.11 25.08
C LEU A 333 -8.37 2.80 23.60
N ALA A 334 -8.53 3.79 22.71
CA ALA A 334 -8.18 3.64 21.29
C ALA A 334 -6.67 3.40 21.10
N LEU A 335 -5.82 4.12 21.83
CA LEU A 335 -4.37 3.93 21.82
C LEU A 335 -3.98 2.53 22.33
N VAL A 336 -4.51 2.11 23.47
CA VAL A 336 -4.26 0.78 24.04
C VAL A 336 -4.72 -0.32 23.07
N ALA A 337 -5.92 -0.18 22.49
CA ALA A 337 -6.43 -1.13 21.51
C ALA A 337 -5.54 -1.20 20.26
N GLY A 338 -5.09 -0.04 19.75
CA GLY A 338 -4.20 0.02 18.59
C GLY A 338 -2.86 -0.66 18.83
N VAL A 339 -2.27 -0.47 20.02
CA VAL A 339 -1.04 -1.17 20.45
C VAL A 339 -1.27 -2.67 20.54
N LEU A 340 -2.34 -3.12 21.19
CA LEU A 340 -2.65 -4.55 21.34
C LEU A 340 -2.90 -5.26 20.00
N MET A 341 -3.59 -4.60 19.07
CA MET A 341 -3.76 -5.13 17.70
C MET A 341 -2.40 -5.26 16.99
N THR A 342 -1.53 -4.27 17.16
CA THR A 342 -0.19 -4.26 16.56
C THR A 342 0.70 -5.38 17.12
N VAL A 343 0.60 -5.69 18.42
CA VAL A 343 1.32 -6.83 19.02
C VAL A 343 0.98 -8.15 18.34
N THR A 344 -0.24 -8.33 17.83
CA THR A 344 -0.58 -9.55 17.07
C THR A 344 0.20 -9.70 15.75
N MET A 345 0.77 -8.61 15.24
CA MET A 345 1.61 -8.62 14.03
C MET A 345 2.99 -9.23 14.29
N PHE A 346 3.46 -9.25 15.55
CA PHE A 346 4.77 -9.80 15.92
C PHE A 346 4.91 -11.28 15.60
N VAL A 347 3.80 -12.00 15.64
CA VAL A 347 3.74 -13.43 15.31
C VAL A 347 3.11 -13.69 13.94
N SER A 348 2.71 -12.62 13.25
CA SER A 348 2.15 -12.70 11.91
C SER A 348 3.25 -13.01 10.89
N PRO A 349 3.02 -13.94 9.95
CA PRO A 349 3.93 -14.19 8.85
C PRO A 349 3.72 -13.18 7.71
N LYS A 350 2.58 -12.47 7.70
CA LYS A 350 2.27 -11.42 6.73
C LYS A 350 2.33 -10.07 7.45
N LEU A 351 3.16 -9.18 6.93
CA LEU A 351 3.21 -7.78 7.35
C LEU A 351 2.62 -6.90 6.24
N GLY A 352 2.18 -5.71 6.61
CA GLY A 352 1.58 -4.76 5.69
C GLY A 352 0.79 -3.69 6.40
N THR A 353 0.80 -2.49 5.82
CA THR A 353 0.19 -1.29 6.37
C THR A 353 -1.33 -1.43 6.59
N ARG A 354 -1.99 -2.35 5.88
CA ARG A 354 -3.41 -2.71 6.08
C ARG A 354 -3.76 -3.19 7.49
N PHE A 355 -2.80 -3.72 8.24
CA PHE A 355 -3.05 -4.20 9.60
C PHE A 355 -3.26 -3.06 10.60
N PHE A 356 -2.82 -1.83 10.27
CA PHE A 356 -3.06 -0.64 11.10
C PHE A 356 -4.44 -0.01 10.91
N LEU A 357 -5.23 -0.46 9.93
CA LEU A 357 -6.52 0.15 9.58
C LEU A 357 -7.46 0.28 10.80
N HIS A 358 -7.58 -0.76 11.62
CA HIS A 358 -8.45 -0.73 12.80
C HIS A 358 -7.94 0.24 13.88
N SER A 359 -6.63 0.22 14.16
CA SER A 359 -5.99 1.14 15.09
C SER A 359 -6.26 2.60 14.69
N MET A 360 -6.11 2.90 13.40
CA MET A 360 -6.36 4.24 12.86
C MET A 360 -7.83 4.64 12.91
N LEU A 361 -8.75 3.73 12.62
CA LEU A 361 -10.19 3.99 12.75
C LEU A 361 -10.60 4.24 14.20
N LEU A 362 -10.00 3.56 15.17
CA LEU A 362 -10.22 3.84 16.59
C LEU A 362 -9.66 5.21 17.00
N LEU A 363 -8.53 5.63 16.45
CA LEU A 363 -8.02 7.00 16.64
C LEU A 363 -8.93 8.04 15.99
N LEU A 364 -9.53 7.75 14.83
CA LEU A 364 -10.55 8.62 14.23
C LEU A 364 -11.81 8.69 15.13
N ALA A 365 -12.18 7.61 15.80
CA ALA A 365 -13.25 7.64 16.80
C ALA A 365 -12.87 8.51 18.01
N ALA A 366 -11.62 8.42 18.50
CA ALA A 366 -11.13 9.30 19.55
C ALA A 366 -11.14 10.77 19.14
N PHE A 367 -10.71 11.07 17.91
CA PHE A 367 -10.82 12.39 17.31
C PHE A 367 -12.27 12.89 17.34
N PHE A 368 -13.26 12.05 17.00
CA PHE A 368 -14.67 12.44 17.11
C PHE A 368 -15.13 12.73 18.53
N GLY A 369 -14.67 11.93 19.51
CA GLY A 369 -14.92 12.20 20.92
C GLY A 369 -14.41 13.59 21.32
N VAL A 370 -13.19 13.95 20.91
CA VAL A 370 -12.59 15.26 21.16
C VAL A 370 -13.33 16.36 20.39
N LEU A 371 -13.54 16.20 19.08
CA LEU A 371 -14.18 17.20 18.22
C LEU A 371 -15.57 17.58 18.74
N THR A 372 -16.40 16.58 19.07
CA THR A 372 -17.77 16.82 19.54
C THR A 372 -17.85 17.40 20.96
N THR A 373 -16.79 17.25 21.75
CA THR A 373 -16.71 17.77 23.12
C THR A 373 -16.12 19.18 23.14
N PHE A 374 -14.99 19.39 22.46
CA PHE A 374 -14.16 20.59 22.57
C PHE A 374 -14.40 21.61 21.45
N VAL A 375 -14.89 21.18 20.28
CA VAL A 375 -15.00 22.03 19.09
C VAL A 375 -16.47 22.22 18.70
N GLN A 376 -17.22 22.96 19.52
CA GLN A 376 -18.66 23.18 19.28
C GLN A 376 -18.99 24.45 18.49
N ARG A 377 -18.05 25.40 18.38
CA ARG A 377 -18.31 26.68 17.69
C ARG A 377 -18.17 26.54 16.17
N PRO A 378 -19.13 27.03 15.36
CA PRO A 378 -19.09 26.92 13.91
C PRO A 378 -17.79 27.42 13.28
N ARG A 379 -17.23 28.52 13.78
CA ARG A 379 -15.97 29.11 13.29
C ARG A 379 -14.76 28.17 13.42
N HIS A 380 -14.70 27.33 14.44
CA HIS A 380 -13.58 26.39 14.62
C HIS A 380 -13.81 25.12 13.80
N ILE A 381 -15.07 24.67 13.69
CA ILE A 381 -15.46 23.54 12.84
C ILE A 381 -15.16 23.84 11.36
N ALA A 382 -15.32 25.10 10.92
CA ALA A 382 -15.12 25.51 9.53
C ALA A 382 -13.74 25.14 8.98
N GLY A 383 -12.66 25.32 9.75
CA GLY A 383 -11.30 24.96 9.31
C GLY A 383 -11.15 23.46 9.04
N PHE A 384 -11.65 22.62 9.95
CA PHE A 384 -11.68 21.17 9.75
C PHE A 384 -12.55 20.77 8.56
N LEU A 385 -13.69 21.45 8.36
CA LEU A 385 -14.60 21.18 7.24
C LEU A 385 -13.95 21.52 5.89
N VAL A 386 -13.25 22.66 5.79
CA VAL A 386 -12.51 23.04 4.58
C VAL A 386 -11.42 22.01 4.28
N LEU A 387 -10.65 21.59 5.28
CA LEU A 387 -9.63 20.56 5.12
C LEU A 387 -10.24 19.22 4.66
N ALA A 388 -11.39 18.84 5.22
CA ALA A 388 -12.10 17.63 4.84
C ALA A 388 -12.63 17.67 3.39
N LEU A 389 -13.19 18.80 2.96
CA LEU A 389 -13.63 19.00 1.58
C LEU A 389 -12.44 18.95 0.61
N PHE A 390 -11.32 19.59 0.97
CA PHE A 390 -10.09 19.53 0.20
C PHE A 390 -9.55 18.10 0.10
N ALA A 391 -9.54 17.35 1.21
CA ALA A 391 -9.11 15.95 1.23
C ALA A 391 -9.93 15.08 0.27
N SER A 392 -11.26 15.20 0.28
CA SER A 392 -12.13 14.48 -0.65
C SER A 392 -11.95 14.91 -2.11
N ALA A 393 -11.84 16.22 -2.37
CA ALA A 393 -11.59 16.74 -3.71
C ALA A 393 -10.24 16.26 -4.27
N TYR A 394 -9.19 16.24 -3.44
CA TYR A 394 -7.89 15.71 -3.80
C TYR A 394 -7.95 14.19 -4.04
N ALA A 395 -8.63 13.42 -3.19
CA ALA A 395 -8.82 11.99 -3.39
C ALA A 395 -9.50 11.71 -4.74
N ALA A 396 -10.58 12.44 -5.07
CA ALA A 396 -11.25 12.35 -6.37
C ALA A 396 -10.33 12.73 -7.54
N GLY A 397 -9.64 13.87 -7.45
CA GLY A 397 -8.72 14.34 -8.48
C GLY A 397 -7.53 13.40 -8.73
N ARG A 398 -7.11 12.61 -7.72
CA ARG A 398 -6.04 11.62 -7.87
C ARG A 398 -6.55 10.27 -8.38
N THR A 399 -7.67 9.79 -7.86
CA THR A 399 -8.12 8.41 -8.10
C THR A 399 -8.93 8.26 -9.38
N ILE A 400 -9.77 9.24 -9.75
CA ILE A 400 -10.58 9.15 -10.98
C ILE A 400 -9.67 9.01 -12.22
N PRO A 401 -8.73 9.94 -12.51
CA PRO A 401 -7.88 9.79 -13.70
C PRO A 401 -6.99 8.56 -13.66
N LEU A 402 -6.54 8.16 -12.47
CA LEU A 402 -5.70 6.99 -12.26
C LEU A 402 -6.44 5.70 -12.66
N TYR A 403 -7.61 5.45 -12.06
CA TYR A 403 -8.35 4.22 -12.31
C TYR A 403 -8.98 4.18 -13.70
N THR A 404 -9.33 5.33 -14.30
CA THR A 404 -9.72 5.37 -15.72
C THR A 404 -8.59 4.94 -16.67
N ARG A 405 -7.33 5.29 -16.36
CA ARG A 405 -6.16 4.81 -17.14
C ARG A 405 -5.89 3.32 -16.88
N LEU A 406 -5.92 2.90 -15.61
CA LEU A 406 -5.68 1.52 -15.22
C LEU A 406 -6.72 0.55 -15.80
N ALA A 407 -8.00 0.92 -15.80
CA ALA A 407 -9.05 0.12 -16.42
C ALA A 407 -8.77 -0.13 -17.90
N ARG A 408 -8.46 0.92 -18.66
CA ARG A 408 -8.10 0.80 -20.10
C ARG A 408 -6.86 -0.04 -20.32
N ALA A 409 -5.82 0.15 -19.50
CA ALA A 409 -4.59 -0.65 -19.59
C ALA A 409 -4.84 -2.12 -19.23
N SER A 410 -5.73 -2.38 -18.27
CA SER A 410 -6.14 -3.73 -17.88
C SER A 410 -6.95 -4.41 -18.97
N GLU A 411 -7.89 -3.72 -19.61
CA GLU A 411 -8.66 -4.23 -20.76
C GLU A 411 -7.72 -4.58 -21.92
N ALA A 412 -6.78 -3.70 -22.26
CA ALA A 412 -5.79 -3.95 -23.30
C ALA A 412 -4.89 -5.15 -22.97
N ARG A 413 -4.45 -5.28 -21.71
CA ARG A 413 -3.66 -6.43 -21.23
C ARG A 413 -4.45 -7.74 -21.33
N LEU A 414 -5.72 -7.74 -20.90
CA LEU A 414 -6.58 -8.92 -21.00
C LEU A 414 -6.79 -9.34 -22.45
N ALA A 415 -7.02 -8.38 -23.35
CA ALA A 415 -7.12 -8.65 -24.78
C ALA A 415 -5.82 -9.23 -25.35
N ALA A 416 -4.65 -8.69 -24.97
CA ALA A 416 -3.35 -9.20 -25.41
C ALA A 416 -3.05 -10.61 -24.89
N LEU A 417 -3.42 -10.92 -23.63
CA LEU A 417 -3.30 -12.26 -23.06
C LEU A 417 -4.22 -13.26 -23.76
N ALA A 418 -5.47 -12.87 -24.03
CA ALA A 418 -6.43 -13.72 -24.73
C ALA A 418 -6.06 -13.98 -26.21
N ALA A 419 -5.37 -13.02 -26.86
CA ALA A 419 -4.89 -13.15 -28.23
C ALA A 419 -3.57 -13.92 -28.36
N ALA A 420 -2.83 -14.13 -27.27
CA ALA A 420 -1.57 -14.84 -27.29
C ALA A 420 -1.77 -16.32 -27.67
N PRO A 421 -0.94 -16.91 -28.56
CA PRO A 421 -1.08 -18.31 -28.92
C PRO A 421 -0.92 -19.22 -27.71
N ARG A 422 -1.74 -20.29 -27.63
CA ARG A 422 -1.61 -21.31 -26.58
C ARG A 422 -0.22 -21.94 -26.60
N GLY A 423 0.34 -22.19 -25.43
CA GLY A 423 1.71 -22.70 -25.25
C GLY A 423 2.82 -21.69 -25.55
N SER A 424 2.50 -20.44 -25.92
CA SER A 424 3.51 -19.40 -26.15
C SER A 424 4.04 -18.79 -24.84
N VAL A 425 5.13 -18.01 -24.95
CA VAL A 425 5.60 -17.14 -23.87
C VAL A 425 5.14 -15.73 -24.19
N HIS A 426 4.29 -15.17 -23.33
CA HIS A 426 3.80 -13.80 -23.50
C HIS A 426 4.61 -12.84 -22.63
N THR A 427 5.00 -11.69 -23.19
CA THR A 427 5.62 -10.60 -22.42
C THR A 427 4.56 -9.57 -22.06
N ALA A 428 4.10 -9.60 -20.81
CA ALA A 428 3.17 -8.60 -20.30
C ALA A 428 3.92 -7.33 -19.91
N ILE A 429 3.50 -6.22 -20.52
CA ILE A 429 3.99 -4.88 -20.17
C ILE A 429 3.30 -4.42 -18.89
N GLY A 430 4.10 -3.97 -17.93
CA GLY A 430 3.61 -3.37 -16.69
C GLY A 430 2.74 -2.14 -16.97
N TRP A 431 1.74 -1.91 -16.12
CA TRP A 431 0.93 -0.69 -16.24
C TRP A 431 1.85 0.52 -16.16
N GLU A 432 1.59 1.54 -17.00
CA GLU A 432 2.41 2.76 -17.05
C GLU A 432 2.63 3.33 -15.64
N GLN A 433 3.82 3.08 -15.09
CA GLN A 433 4.46 3.88 -14.04
C GLN A 433 3.59 4.19 -12.81
N VAL A 434 2.74 3.27 -12.38
CA VAL A 434 2.07 3.41 -11.08
C VAL A 434 2.81 2.54 -10.07
N PRO A 435 3.86 3.05 -9.41
CA PRO A 435 4.40 2.36 -8.26
C PRO A 435 3.27 2.19 -7.23
N ARG A 436 3.46 1.23 -6.32
CA ARG A 436 2.61 1.16 -5.13
C ARG A 436 2.56 2.55 -4.49
N SER A 437 1.35 3.01 -4.24
CA SER A 437 1.07 4.35 -3.74
C SER A 437 -0.09 4.31 -2.76
N TRP A 438 -0.38 5.45 -2.13
CA TRP A 438 -1.55 5.60 -1.26
C TRP A 438 -2.88 5.14 -1.90
N TRP A 439 -2.97 5.27 -3.22
CA TRP A 439 -4.21 5.06 -3.98
C TRP A 439 -4.22 3.74 -4.74
N PHE A 440 -3.10 3.01 -4.81
CA PHE A 440 -2.99 1.83 -5.66
C PHE A 440 -1.94 0.84 -5.17
N LEU A 441 -2.29 -0.46 -5.21
CA LEU A 441 -1.43 -1.54 -4.71
C LEU A 441 -0.21 -1.83 -5.61
N GLY A 442 -0.20 -1.31 -6.84
CA GLY A 442 0.83 -1.59 -7.84
C GLY A 442 0.44 -2.74 -8.76
N ASP A 443 1.37 -3.14 -9.64
CA ASP A 443 1.16 -4.20 -10.62
C ASP A 443 1.45 -5.58 -10.01
N ASP A 444 0.47 -6.47 -10.06
CA ASP A 444 0.52 -7.80 -9.46
C ASP A 444 1.41 -8.78 -10.23
N PHE A 445 1.70 -8.51 -11.50
CA PHE A 445 2.63 -9.32 -12.29
C PHE A 445 4.08 -9.19 -11.84
N ARG A 446 4.39 -8.31 -10.87
CA ARG A 446 5.67 -8.34 -10.14
C ARG A 446 5.84 -9.65 -9.36
N ASP A 447 4.74 -10.23 -8.86
CA ASP A 447 4.74 -11.51 -8.16
C ASP A 447 4.82 -12.68 -9.17
N GLN A 448 5.84 -13.52 -9.01
CA GLN A 448 6.03 -14.71 -9.85
C GLN A 448 4.84 -15.68 -9.78
N LYS A 449 4.30 -15.92 -8.59
CA LYS A 449 3.17 -16.83 -8.41
C LYS A 449 1.95 -16.34 -9.20
N LYS A 450 1.75 -15.02 -9.28
CA LYS A 450 0.69 -14.41 -10.09
C LYS A 450 0.92 -14.57 -11.58
N ARG A 451 2.17 -14.46 -12.05
CA ARG A 451 2.50 -14.73 -13.45
C ARG A 451 2.23 -16.16 -13.86
N GLU A 452 2.62 -17.13 -13.03
CA GLU A 452 2.37 -18.55 -13.25
C GLU A 452 0.87 -18.87 -13.25
N LEU A 453 0.14 -18.29 -12.29
CA LEU A 453 -1.31 -18.39 -12.19
C LEU A 453 -2.02 -17.90 -13.46
N VAL A 454 -1.61 -16.73 -13.97
CA VAL A 454 -2.17 -16.14 -15.20
C VAL A 454 -1.75 -16.92 -16.44
N ALA A 455 -0.49 -17.35 -16.52
CA ALA A 455 -0.02 -18.21 -17.61
C ALA A 455 -0.88 -19.48 -17.70
N LYS A 456 -1.13 -20.14 -16.56
CA LYS A 456 -2.04 -21.30 -16.49
C LYS A 456 -3.46 -20.96 -16.95
N TYR A 457 -4.02 -19.83 -16.53
CA TYR A 457 -5.38 -19.42 -16.89
C TYR A 457 -5.57 -19.22 -18.40
N PHE A 458 -4.57 -18.64 -19.08
CA PHE A 458 -4.60 -18.39 -20.52
C PHE A 458 -3.94 -19.51 -21.36
N ASP A 459 -3.58 -20.63 -20.75
CA ASP A 459 -2.88 -21.75 -21.40
C ASP A 459 -1.57 -21.32 -22.10
N LEU A 460 -0.78 -20.49 -21.41
CA LEU A 460 0.54 -20.02 -21.84
C LEU A 460 1.63 -20.84 -21.17
N ARG A 461 2.76 -21.04 -21.87
CA ARG A 461 3.94 -21.73 -21.30
C ARG A 461 4.56 -20.92 -20.18
N ALA A 462 4.67 -19.60 -20.37
CA ALA A 462 5.16 -18.69 -19.35
C ALA A 462 4.67 -17.27 -19.61
N LEU A 463 4.65 -16.48 -18.54
CA LEU A 463 4.39 -15.05 -18.60
C LEU A 463 5.65 -14.31 -18.11
N VAL A 464 6.26 -13.55 -19.01
CA VAL A 464 7.37 -12.64 -18.69
C VAL A 464 6.77 -11.28 -18.36
N PHE A 465 7.18 -10.69 -17.24
CA PHE A 465 6.74 -9.35 -16.87
C PHE A 465 7.84 -8.34 -17.15
N ARG A 466 7.52 -7.33 -17.95
CA ARG A 466 8.37 -6.17 -18.22
C ARG A 466 7.77 -4.94 -17.56
N GLY A 467 8.23 -4.63 -16.36
CA GLY A 467 7.83 -3.43 -15.64
C GLY A 467 9.04 -2.71 -15.04
N ILE A 468 8.82 -1.45 -14.63
CA ILE A 468 9.84 -0.68 -13.91
C ILE A 468 9.87 -1.13 -12.46
N ASP A 469 11.01 -1.62 -12.01
CA ASP A 469 11.26 -1.95 -10.63
C ASP A 469 12.61 -1.40 -10.22
N GLN A 470 12.63 -0.46 -9.27
CA GLN A 470 13.86 0.18 -8.80
C GLN A 470 14.88 -0.82 -8.23
N ASN A 471 14.42 -2.02 -7.85
CA ASN A 471 15.28 -3.06 -7.31
C ASN A 471 15.74 -4.09 -8.36
N ALA A 472 15.19 -4.06 -9.58
CA ALA A 472 15.60 -4.96 -10.64
C ALA A 472 16.87 -4.44 -11.35
N PRO A 473 17.70 -5.33 -11.93
CA PRO A 473 18.82 -4.92 -12.77
C PRO A 473 18.36 -3.95 -13.86
N LEU A 474 19.05 -2.81 -13.98
CA LEU A 474 18.69 -1.73 -14.92
C LEU A 474 17.27 -1.19 -14.75
N TRP A 475 16.68 -1.41 -13.58
CA TRP A 475 15.32 -1.05 -13.20
C TRP A 475 14.20 -1.72 -13.99
N VAL A 476 14.47 -2.87 -14.60
CA VAL A 476 13.49 -3.59 -15.41
C VAL A 476 13.44 -5.07 -15.04
N THR A 477 12.24 -5.58 -14.80
CA THR A 477 12.02 -6.90 -14.17
C THR A 477 12.38 -8.12 -15.04
N ASP A 478 12.42 -7.98 -16.37
CA ASP A 478 12.81 -9.06 -17.28
C ASP A 478 14.26 -8.96 -17.77
N VAL A 479 15.04 -8.03 -17.20
CA VAL A 479 16.48 -7.93 -17.44
C VAL A 479 17.21 -8.90 -16.52
N ARG A 480 18.09 -9.69 -17.11
CA ARG A 480 19.03 -10.56 -16.40
C ARG A 480 20.45 -10.25 -16.85
N LEU A 481 21.36 -10.19 -15.89
CA LEU A 481 22.77 -9.98 -16.17
C LEU A 481 23.49 -11.31 -16.11
N TYR A 482 24.14 -11.65 -17.21
CA TYR A 482 24.86 -12.90 -17.37
C TYR A 482 26.35 -12.59 -17.54
N PRO A 483 27.18 -13.12 -16.66
CA PRO A 483 28.61 -13.05 -16.89
C PRO A 483 28.98 -13.97 -18.05
N VAL A 484 29.94 -13.54 -18.86
CA VAL A 484 30.49 -14.28 -19.99
C VAL A 484 31.99 -14.30 -19.82
N TYR A 485 32.57 -15.49 -19.81
CA TYR A 485 33.97 -15.71 -19.50
C TYR A 485 34.74 -16.14 -20.73
N ALA A 486 35.98 -15.70 -20.81
CA ALA A 486 37.02 -16.28 -21.63
C ALA A 486 38.24 -16.53 -20.73
N PHE A 487 38.73 -17.76 -20.77
CA PHE A 487 39.90 -18.21 -20.06
C PHE A 487 40.98 -18.60 -21.07
N ASP A 488 42.22 -18.55 -20.63
CA ASP A 488 43.41 -19.02 -21.36
C ASP A 488 43.31 -20.49 -21.81
N ARG A 489 42.43 -21.28 -21.18
CA ARG A 489 42.10 -22.66 -21.55
C ARG A 489 40.60 -22.93 -21.43
N PRO A 490 40.04 -23.90 -22.19
CA PRO A 490 38.64 -24.28 -22.06
C PRO A 490 38.36 -24.83 -20.66
N LEU A 491 37.33 -24.30 -20.00
CA LEU A 491 36.88 -24.78 -18.68
C LEU A 491 35.45 -25.29 -18.77
N CYS A 492 35.24 -26.45 -18.14
CA CYS A 492 33.90 -27.00 -17.93
C CYS A 492 33.34 -26.41 -16.64
N LEU A 493 32.79 -25.18 -16.71
CA LEU A 493 32.24 -24.47 -15.55
C LEU A 493 31.10 -25.25 -14.87
N ASP A 494 30.34 -26.03 -15.64
CA ASP A 494 29.27 -26.90 -15.12
C ASP A 494 29.78 -28.03 -14.21
N ALA A 495 31.07 -28.38 -14.30
CA ALA A 495 31.71 -29.40 -13.47
C ALA A 495 32.28 -28.84 -12.14
N GLN A 496 32.18 -27.54 -11.91
CA GLN A 496 32.74 -26.83 -10.76
C GLN A 496 31.60 -26.18 -9.94
N PRO A 497 30.81 -26.98 -9.19
CA PRO A 497 29.62 -26.49 -8.48
C PRO A 497 29.93 -25.47 -7.38
N GLU A 498 31.21 -25.33 -6.99
CA GLU A 498 31.66 -24.40 -5.95
C GLU A 498 31.77 -22.94 -6.43
N VAL A 499 31.87 -22.69 -7.74
CA VAL A 499 31.99 -21.34 -8.30
C VAL A 499 30.63 -20.89 -8.84
N ALA A 500 29.80 -20.37 -7.95
CA ALA A 500 28.39 -20.08 -8.21
C ALA A 500 28.19 -18.75 -8.95
N VAL A 501 28.64 -18.65 -10.20
CA VAL A 501 28.43 -17.44 -11.01
C VAL A 501 27.10 -17.45 -11.77
N GLY A 502 26.03 -17.42 -10.97
CA GLY A 502 24.66 -17.33 -11.45
C GLY A 502 24.29 -15.95 -12.03
N PRO A 503 23.08 -15.81 -12.60
CA PRO A 503 22.57 -14.53 -13.03
C PRO A 503 22.45 -13.56 -11.84
N TYR A 504 23.00 -12.35 -11.97
CA TYR A 504 22.96 -11.37 -10.89
C TYR A 504 21.64 -10.61 -10.85
N GLN A 505 21.09 -10.47 -9.65
CA GLN A 505 20.04 -9.50 -9.32
C GLN A 505 20.61 -8.42 -8.40
N GLY A 506 21.26 -7.42 -9.00
CA GLY A 506 21.73 -6.24 -8.25
C GLY A 506 20.71 -5.10 -8.29
N ARG A 507 20.65 -4.32 -7.20
CA ARG A 507 19.72 -3.18 -7.02
C ARG A 507 20.04 -1.99 -7.93
N ASP A 508 21.30 -1.83 -8.28
CA ASP A 508 21.79 -0.80 -9.20
C ASP A 508 23.09 -1.25 -9.89
N VAL A 509 23.52 -0.48 -10.89
CA VAL A 509 24.75 -0.74 -11.66
C VAL A 509 25.99 -0.85 -10.76
N PRO A 510 26.20 0.00 -9.74
CA PRO A 510 27.29 -0.17 -8.77
C PRO A 510 27.26 -1.50 -8.00
N THR A 511 26.09 -1.92 -7.50
CA THR A 511 25.91 -3.19 -6.77
C THR A 511 26.23 -4.37 -7.68
N VAL A 512 25.78 -4.31 -8.92
CA VAL A 512 26.10 -5.30 -9.96
C VAL A 512 27.60 -5.36 -10.21
N GLN A 513 28.27 -4.21 -10.31
CA GLN A 513 29.71 -4.13 -10.53
C GLN A 513 30.51 -4.62 -9.32
N ALA A 514 30.04 -4.37 -8.10
CA ALA A 514 30.62 -4.91 -6.87
C ALA A 514 30.52 -6.45 -6.86
N ALA A 515 29.34 -7.01 -7.12
CA ALA A 515 29.14 -8.46 -7.23
C ALA A 515 30.01 -9.08 -8.35
N PHE A 516 30.19 -8.36 -9.46
CA PHE A 516 31.09 -8.78 -10.52
C PHE A 516 32.56 -8.81 -10.08
N ARG A 517 33.02 -7.82 -9.31
CA ARG A 517 34.38 -7.83 -8.72
C ARG A 517 34.56 -8.96 -7.72
N GLU A 518 33.55 -9.22 -6.88
CA GLU A 518 33.56 -10.35 -5.94
C GLU A 518 33.70 -11.68 -6.67
N SER A 519 32.96 -11.89 -7.77
CA SER A 519 33.08 -13.13 -8.54
C SER A 519 34.38 -13.25 -9.33
N ILE A 520 34.99 -12.14 -9.76
CA ILE A 520 36.38 -12.20 -10.29
C ILE A 520 37.32 -12.68 -9.20
N ALA A 521 37.22 -12.14 -7.98
CA ALA A 521 38.07 -12.55 -6.87
C ALA A 521 37.88 -14.03 -6.52
N GLU A 522 36.63 -14.51 -6.52
CA GLU A 522 36.28 -15.91 -6.30
C GLU A 522 36.90 -16.82 -7.39
N ILE A 523 36.68 -16.50 -8.67
CA ILE A 523 37.25 -17.25 -9.81
C ILE A 523 38.78 -17.29 -9.75
N GLN A 524 39.43 -16.16 -9.43
CA GLN A 524 40.88 -16.09 -9.29
C GLN A 524 41.38 -16.93 -8.11
N SER A 525 40.66 -16.95 -6.99
CA SER A 525 41.02 -17.76 -5.82
C SER A 525 40.87 -19.26 -6.05
N ALA A 526 39.94 -19.67 -6.92
CA ALA A 526 39.67 -21.07 -7.22
C ALA A 526 40.69 -21.74 -8.17
N GLY A 527 41.68 -21.00 -8.69
CA GLY A 527 42.76 -21.56 -9.52
C GLY A 527 42.29 -22.16 -10.85
N LEU A 528 41.12 -21.74 -11.34
CA LEU A 528 40.47 -22.32 -12.52
C LEU A 528 41.26 -22.10 -13.82
N GLY A 529 42.15 -21.12 -13.87
CA GLY A 529 42.94 -20.74 -15.05
C GLY A 529 43.11 -19.22 -15.06
N THR A 530 43.80 -18.69 -16.07
CA THR A 530 43.93 -17.24 -16.19
C THR A 530 42.69 -16.69 -16.87
N LEU A 531 41.89 -15.93 -16.12
CA LEU A 531 40.75 -15.21 -16.67
C LEU A 531 41.23 -14.09 -17.59
N GLU A 532 41.13 -14.30 -18.91
CA GLU A 532 41.55 -13.33 -19.93
C GLU A 532 40.55 -12.19 -20.08
N GLN A 533 39.26 -12.56 -20.16
CA GLN A 533 38.16 -11.63 -20.32
C GLN A 533 36.96 -12.11 -19.52
N MET A 534 36.30 -11.18 -18.85
CA MET A 534 34.97 -11.38 -18.30
C MET A 534 34.12 -10.19 -18.69
N ASP A 535 32.98 -10.44 -19.28
CA ASP A 535 32.02 -9.41 -19.64
C ASP A 535 30.73 -9.64 -18.86
N LEU A 536 30.05 -8.57 -18.49
CA LEU A 536 28.68 -8.66 -18.00
C LEU A 536 27.69 -8.26 -19.09
N ALA A 537 27.07 -9.27 -19.70
CA ALA A 537 26.09 -9.08 -20.77
C ALA A 537 24.67 -8.97 -20.21
N VAL A 538 23.85 -8.18 -20.89
CA VAL A 538 22.41 -8.11 -20.61
C VAL A 538 21.67 -9.11 -21.49
N LYS A 539 20.84 -9.96 -20.89
CA LYS A 539 19.83 -10.73 -21.61
C LYS A 539 18.44 -10.35 -21.11
N PHE A 540 17.49 -10.35 -22.03
CA PHE A 540 16.09 -10.15 -21.74
C PHE A 540 15.41 -11.52 -21.68
N ALA A 541 14.56 -11.74 -20.68
CA ALA A 541 13.78 -12.97 -20.58
C ALA A 541 12.66 -13.03 -21.64
N GLY A 542 12.26 -11.87 -22.18
CA GLY A 542 11.34 -11.73 -23.31
C GLY A 542 12.00 -11.10 -24.54
N GLU A 543 11.20 -10.64 -25.49
CA GLU A 543 11.69 -9.95 -26.69
C GLU A 543 12.49 -8.71 -26.31
N ALA A 544 13.79 -8.67 -26.62
CA ALA A 544 14.62 -7.51 -26.32
C ALA A 544 13.94 -6.23 -26.85
N PRO A 545 13.97 -5.10 -26.11
CA PRO A 545 13.57 -3.83 -26.71
C PRO A 545 14.39 -3.63 -28.00
N PRO A 546 13.88 -2.86 -28.97
CA PRO A 546 14.69 -2.53 -30.12
C PRO A 546 15.95 -1.86 -29.55
N LEU A 547 17.11 -2.45 -29.77
CA LEU A 547 18.40 -1.94 -29.35
C LEU A 547 19.27 -1.86 -30.61
N PRO A 548 20.29 -0.99 -30.64
CA PRO A 548 21.27 -1.04 -31.71
C PRO A 548 21.90 -2.45 -31.78
N PRO A 549 22.35 -2.92 -32.96
CA PRO A 549 22.76 -4.31 -33.21
C PRO A 549 24.04 -4.80 -32.47
N GLY A 550 24.48 -4.12 -31.41
CA GLY A 550 25.65 -4.50 -30.61
C GLY A 550 25.31 -5.31 -29.36
N ARG A 551 26.32 -5.98 -28.79
CA ARG A 551 26.21 -6.65 -27.49
C ARG A 551 26.15 -5.60 -26.36
N LEU A 552 25.12 -5.67 -25.51
CA LEU A 552 24.95 -4.75 -24.39
C LEU A 552 25.76 -5.18 -23.16
N LEU A 553 26.62 -4.28 -22.67
CA LEU A 553 27.59 -4.48 -21.59
C LEU A 553 27.32 -3.49 -20.44
N VAL A 554 27.39 -3.98 -19.20
CA VAL A 554 27.25 -3.15 -17.97
C VAL A 554 28.58 -2.97 -17.26
N ALA A 555 29.48 -3.94 -17.41
CA ALA A 555 30.83 -3.95 -16.86
C ALA A 555 31.69 -4.92 -17.67
N ARG A 556 33.01 -4.72 -17.64
CA ARG A 556 33.97 -5.59 -18.34
C ARG A 556 35.26 -5.70 -17.54
N TRP A 557 35.92 -6.85 -17.63
CA TRP A 557 37.27 -7.10 -17.17
C TRP A 557 38.14 -7.61 -18.32
N ARG A 558 39.34 -7.06 -18.47
CA ARG A 558 40.34 -7.45 -19.49
C ARG A 558 41.74 -7.32 -18.95
N ALA A 559 42.57 -8.35 -19.11
CA ALA A 559 44.02 -8.29 -18.87
C ALA A 559 44.40 -7.59 -17.54
N GLY A 560 43.74 -7.97 -16.44
CA GLY A 560 44.01 -7.40 -15.11
C GLY A 560 43.30 -6.06 -14.82
N ARG A 561 42.49 -5.55 -15.74
CA ARG A 561 41.84 -4.23 -15.63
C ARG A 561 40.31 -4.36 -15.62
N PHE A 562 39.68 -3.75 -14.62
CA PHE A 562 38.23 -3.54 -14.58
C PHE A 562 37.85 -2.28 -15.35
N GLU A 563 37.01 -2.43 -16.36
CA GLU A 563 36.42 -1.34 -17.13
C GLU A 563 35.01 -1.06 -16.65
N GLU A 564 34.84 0.11 -16.05
CA GLU A 564 33.58 0.60 -15.53
C GLU A 564 33.23 1.94 -16.21
N PRO A 565 32.68 1.90 -17.43
CA PRO A 565 32.31 3.11 -18.12
C PRO A 565 31.19 3.82 -17.36
N ARG A 566 31.49 4.98 -16.79
CA ARG A 566 30.52 5.85 -16.13
C ARG A 566 30.25 7.07 -16.99
N ALA A 567 29.00 7.50 -17.03
CA ALA A 567 28.66 8.86 -17.42
C ALA A 567 27.85 9.51 -16.30
N ARG A 568 27.92 10.83 -16.19
CA ARG A 568 27.07 11.61 -15.28
C ARG A 568 25.94 12.23 -16.09
N LEU A 569 24.71 11.99 -15.67
CA LEU A 569 23.58 12.75 -16.18
C LEU A 569 23.35 13.96 -15.30
N THR A 570 23.44 15.14 -15.89
CA THR A 570 23.21 16.42 -15.21
C THR A 570 21.92 17.04 -15.74
N ARG A 571 21.21 17.76 -14.87
CA ARG A 571 20.03 18.54 -15.26
C ARG A 571 20.46 19.97 -15.52
N ASP A 572 20.06 20.51 -16.68
CA ASP A 572 20.39 21.89 -17.06
C ASP A 572 19.46 22.88 -16.33
N GLY A 573 19.77 23.17 -15.07
CA GLY A 573 18.99 24.08 -14.22
C GLY A 573 17.52 23.64 -14.07
N ARG A 574 16.56 24.54 -14.35
CA ARG A 574 15.12 24.21 -14.33
C ARG A 574 14.63 23.51 -15.60
N SER A 575 15.46 23.43 -16.64
CA SER A 575 15.10 22.84 -17.93
C SER A 575 14.72 21.36 -17.80
N ARG A 576 13.90 20.90 -18.75
CA ARG A 576 13.67 19.46 -18.98
C ARG A 576 14.86 18.80 -19.68
N ARG A 577 15.80 19.56 -20.24
CA ARG A 577 17.02 19.01 -20.82
C ARG A 577 17.89 18.30 -19.79
N ARG A 578 18.58 17.28 -20.26
CA ARG A 578 19.52 16.45 -19.53
C ARG A 578 20.78 16.36 -20.34
N THR A 579 21.92 16.50 -19.68
CA THR A 579 23.22 16.47 -20.32
C THR A 579 23.99 15.25 -19.84
N VAL A 580 24.31 14.36 -20.77
CA VAL A 580 25.18 13.19 -20.55
C VAL A 580 26.62 13.68 -20.66
N VAL A 581 27.37 13.53 -19.57
CA VAL A 581 28.80 13.83 -19.52
C VAL A 581 29.55 12.50 -19.38
N PRO A 582 30.26 12.03 -20.42
CA PRO A 582 31.03 10.80 -20.36
C PRO A 582 32.20 10.95 -19.37
N GLY A 583 32.49 9.89 -18.63
CA GLY A 583 33.71 9.80 -17.84
C GLY A 583 34.94 9.54 -18.72
N PRO A 584 36.17 9.77 -18.21
CA PRO A 584 37.40 9.63 -18.99
C PRO A 584 37.58 8.25 -19.63
N ALA A 585 37.20 7.18 -18.92
CA ALA A 585 37.29 5.81 -19.40
C ALA A 585 36.36 5.52 -20.59
N LEU A 586 35.20 6.19 -20.63
CA LEU A 586 34.24 6.06 -21.72
C LEU A 586 34.69 6.89 -22.94
N ALA A 587 35.17 8.13 -22.70
CA ALA A 587 35.70 8.98 -23.75
C ALA A 587 36.87 8.29 -24.50
N ALA A 588 37.77 7.61 -23.79
CA ALA A 588 38.91 6.91 -24.39
C ALA A 588 38.57 5.76 -25.36
N LYS A 589 37.29 5.35 -25.48
CA LYS A 589 36.86 4.24 -26.35
C LYS A 589 36.64 4.64 -27.81
N GLY A 590 36.83 5.91 -28.17
CA GLY A 590 36.71 6.40 -29.55
C GLY A 590 35.34 7.02 -29.84
N PRO A 591 34.95 7.15 -31.12
CA PRO A 591 33.64 7.69 -31.46
C PRO A 591 32.54 6.76 -30.95
N LEU A 592 31.68 7.28 -30.06
CA LEU A 592 30.58 6.52 -29.47
C LEU A 592 29.26 7.15 -29.83
N GLN A 593 28.40 6.38 -30.48
CA GLN A 593 27.00 6.78 -30.68
C GLN A 593 26.26 6.63 -29.37
N VAL A 594 25.74 7.73 -28.84
CA VAL A 594 24.99 7.70 -27.59
C VAL A 594 23.51 7.62 -27.90
N TYR A 595 22.87 6.57 -27.44
CA TYR A 595 21.44 6.36 -27.56
C TYR A 595 20.77 6.56 -26.20
N ALA A 596 19.61 7.19 -26.18
CA ALA A 596 18.68 7.07 -25.07
C ALA A 596 17.62 6.04 -25.44
N VAL A 597 17.27 5.19 -24.50
CA VAL A 597 16.20 4.20 -24.62
C VAL A 597 15.25 4.43 -23.47
N ALA A 598 14.06 4.95 -23.75
CA ALA A 598 12.97 4.88 -22.78
C ALA A 598 12.48 3.43 -22.76
N VAL A 599 12.39 2.81 -21.59
CA VAL A 599 12.03 1.38 -21.49
C VAL A 599 10.71 1.12 -22.22
N GLY A 600 10.73 0.23 -23.22
CA GLY A 600 9.58 -0.11 -24.07
C GLY A 600 9.46 0.69 -25.37
N ASP A 601 10.37 1.63 -25.63
CA ASP A 601 10.48 2.35 -26.91
C ASP A 601 11.70 1.90 -27.71
N ALA A 602 11.73 2.27 -28.98
CA ALA A 602 12.94 2.20 -29.79
C ALA A 602 14.02 3.20 -29.29
N PRO A 603 15.32 2.89 -29.50
CA PRO A 603 16.42 3.77 -29.14
C PRO A 603 16.36 5.03 -29.97
N ARG A 604 16.66 6.16 -29.33
CA ARG A 604 16.87 7.43 -30.01
C ARG A 604 18.33 7.81 -29.91
N LEU A 605 18.98 7.97 -31.06
CA LEU A 605 20.33 8.52 -31.13
C LEU A 605 20.30 9.96 -30.60
N LEU A 606 21.06 10.21 -29.54
CA LEU A 606 21.26 11.55 -28.98
C LEU A 606 22.36 12.31 -29.73
N GLY A 607 23.35 11.58 -30.25
CA GLY A 607 24.48 12.12 -30.98
C GLY A 607 25.70 11.20 -30.87
N GLU A 608 26.83 11.69 -31.36
CA GLU A 608 28.11 10.98 -31.30
C GLU A 608 29.04 11.72 -30.34
N LEU A 609 29.64 10.99 -29.41
CA LEU A 609 30.74 11.49 -28.60
C LEU A 609 32.02 11.34 -29.44
N PRO A 610 32.72 12.44 -29.75
CA PRO A 610 33.95 12.36 -30.52
C PRO A 610 35.04 11.62 -29.73
N ALA A 611 35.96 10.97 -30.44
CA ALA A 611 37.18 10.48 -29.82
C ALA A 611 37.91 11.64 -29.15
N PRO A 612 38.48 11.46 -27.94
CA PRO A 612 39.22 12.51 -27.28
C PRO A 612 40.32 12.98 -28.21
N SER A 613 40.31 14.28 -28.52
CA SER A 613 41.41 14.91 -29.22
C SER A 613 42.68 14.55 -28.46
N PRO A 614 43.75 14.04 -29.11
CA PRO A 614 44.96 13.64 -28.42
C PRO A 614 45.42 14.82 -27.58
N ALA A 615 45.26 14.70 -26.26
CA ALA A 615 45.66 15.76 -25.36
C ALA A 615 47.16 15.94 -25.56
N PRO A 616 47.66 17.18 -25.76
CA PRO A 616 49.10 17.41 -25.73
C PRO A 616 49.63 16.83 -24.41
N PRO A 617 50.79 16.16 -24.41
CA PRO A 617 51.32 15.47 -23.23
C PRO A 617 51.42 16.47 -22.07
N LEU A 618 50.47 16.40 -21.15
CA LEU A 618 50.48 17.21 -19.95
C LEU A 618 51.40 16.50 -18.96
N ALA A 619 52.42 17.23 -18.50
CA ALA A 619 53.26 16.80 -17.39
C ALA A 619 52.37 16.37 -16.21
N ALA A 620 52.72 15.26 -15.57
CA ALA A 620 51.96 14.69 -14.47
C ALA A 620 51.63 15.77 -13.42
N PRO A 621 50.36 15.96 -13.07
CA PRO A 621 49.99 16.92 -12.05
C PRO A 621 50.55 16.46 -10.69
N PRO A 622 51.00 17.38 -9.82
CA PRO A 622 51.39 17.02 -8.47
C PRO A 622 50.22 16.37 -7.73
N GLU A 623 50.51 15.31 -6.97
CA GLU A 623 49.52 14.53 -6.21
C GLU A 623 48.62 15.45 -5.37
N GLY A 624 47.30 15.32 -5.51
CA GLY A 624 46.31 15.99 -4.66
C GLY A 624 45.45 17.10 -5.29
N ARG A 625 45.61 17.42 -6.58
CA ARG A 625 44.72 18.36 -7.29
C ARG A 625 43.61 17.62 -8.04
N GLU A 626 42.34 17.98 -7.77
CA GLU A 626 41.19 17.52 -8.56
C GLU A 626 41.41 17.82 -10.05
N LEU A 627 41.24 16.80 -10.90
CA LEU A 627 41.32 16.93 -12.37
C LEU A 627 40.38 18.05 -12.84
N PRO A 628 40.82 18.92 -13.79
CA PRO A 628 39.98 19.98 -14.30
C PRO A 628 38.67 19.41 -14.86
N SER A 629 37.55 20.03 -14.47
CA SER A 629 36.22 19.66 -14.96
C SER A 629 36.22 19.76 -16.50
N PRO A 630 35.72 18.75 -17.24
CA PRO A 630 35.69 18.78 -18.71
C PRO A 630 34.92 20.02 -19.18
N SER A 631 35.66 21.01 -19.66
CA SER A 631 35.18 22.37 -19.88
C SER A 631 34.79 22.66 -21.33
N SER A 632 35.04 21.74 -22.26
CA SER A 632 34.60 21.91 -23.64
C SER A 632 33.13 21.49 -23.81
N ALA A 633 32.33 22.31 -24.49
CA ALA A 633 30.95 21.98 -24.85
C ALA A 633 30.85 20.80 -25.84
N ALA A 634 31.97 20.40 -26.47
CA ALA A 634 32.05 19.32 -27.43
C ALA A 634 31.97 17.91 -26.79
N ASP A 635 32.15 17.82 -25.46
CA ASP A 635 32.18 16.54 -24.74
C ASP A 635 30.84 16.18 -24.08
N LYS A 636 29.76 16.88 -24.43
CA LYS A 636 28.47 16.79 -23.73
C LYS A 636 27.34 16.55 -24.71
N LEU A 637 26.45 15.61 -24.40
CA LEU A 637 25.25 15.35 -25.18
C LEU A 637 24.01 15.72 -24.38
N SER A 638 23.34 16.80 -24.81
CA SER A 638 22.10 17.25 -24.19
C SER A 638 20.87 16.74 -24.94
N PHE A 639 19.90 16.20 -24.23
CA PHE A 639 18.62 15.78 -24.79
C PHE A 639 17.46 16.15 -23.88
N ALA A 640 16.27 16.29 -24.45
CA ALA A 640 15.03 16.38 -23.67
C ALA A 640 14.39 14.99 -23.60
N PRO A 641 14.08 14.46 -22.40
CA PRO A 641 13.27 13.26 -22.28
C PRO A 641 11.95 13.45 -23.02
N TRP A 642 11.56 12.51 -23.88
CA TRP A 642 10.36 12.62 -24.70
C TRP A 642 9.10 12.08 -24.00
N ARG A 643 9.27 11.38 -22.88
CA ARG A 643 8.20 10.97 -21.95
C ARG A 643 8.73 10.84 -20.53
N SER A 644 7.85 10.87 -19.53
CA SER A 644 8.22 10.48 -18.17
C SER A 644 8.52 8.97 -18.13
N GLY A 645 9.54 8.54 -17.40
CA GLY A 645 9.86 7.12 -17.21
C GLY A 645 11.32 6.81 -16.94
N ALA A 646 11.63 5.51 -16.89
CA ALA A 646 13.01 5.02 -16.83
C ALA A 646 13.67 5.12 -18.21
N TYR A 647 14.91 5.61 -18.21
CA TYR A 647 15.77 5.73 -19.36
C TYR A 647 17.07 4.99 -19.13
N TRP A 648 17.52 4.31 -20.17
CA TRP A 648 18.88 3.85 -20.31
C TRP A 648 19.59 4.76 -21.29
N VAL A 649 20.78 5.20 -20.92
CA VAL A 649 21.70 5.86 -21.84
C VAL A 649 22.75 4.82 -22.21
N LEU A 650 22.78 4.50 -23.48
CA LEU A 650 23.71 3.57 -24.09
C LEU A 650 24.76 4.37 -24.82
N ALA A 651 26.03 4.01 -24.67
CA ALA A 651 27.07 4.44 -25.58
C ALA A 651 27.45 3.24 -26.45
N CYS A 652 27.48 3.37 -27.77
CA CYS A 652 27.65 2.23 -28.67
C CYS A 652 28.79 2.48 -29.66
N SER A 653 29.57 1.44 -29.88
CA SER A 653 30.50 1.29 -31.00
C SER A 653 29.90 0.33 -32.04
N SER A 654 30.69 -0.04 -33.06
CA SER A 654 30.27 -1.01 -34.08
C SER A 654 30.11 -2.44 -33.55
N SER A 655 30.74 -2.80 -32.43
CA SER A 655 30.76 -4.17 -31.91
C SER A 655 30.05 -4.33 -30.56
N GLU A 656 29.96 -3.27 -29.77
CA GLU A 656 29.44 -3.33 -28.40
C GLU A 656 28.77 -2.03 -27.96
N CYS A 657 27.81 -2.15 -27.04
CA CYS A 657 27.11 -1.04 -26.40
C CYS A 657 27.31 -1.11 -24.88
N TRP A 658 27.55 0.01 -24.22
CA TRP A 658 27.67 0.12 -22.78
C TRP A 658 26.48 0.85 -22.18
N ILE A 659 25.97 0.37 -21.05
CA ILE A 659 25.04 1.15 -20.24
C ILE A 659 25.84 2.11 -19.37
N VAL A 660 25.71 3.40 -19.64
CA VAL A 660 26.54 4.43 -18.99
C VAL A 660 25.77 5.25 -17.97
N VAL A 661 24.43 5.27 -18.08
CA VAL A 661 23.48 5.82 -17.09
C VAL A 661 22.16 5.07 -17.15
N SER A 662 21.55 4.77 -16.00
CA SER A 662 20.12 4.43 -15.89
C SER A 662 19.46 5.37 -14.89
N THR A 663 18.37 6.04 -15.27
CA THR A 663 17.67 6.95 -14.35
C THR A 663 16.21 7.15 -14.72
N TYR A 664 15.43 7.76 -13.80
CA TYR A 664 14.04 8.10 -14.01
C TYR A 664 13.96 9.56 -14.38
N LEU A 665 13.48 9.84 -15.59
CA LEU A 665 13.33 11.20 -16.10
C LEU A 665 11.87 11.56 -16.15
N TRP A 666 11.55 12.75 -15.67
CA TRP A 666 10.23 13.35 -15.82
C TRP A 666 10.21 14.12 -17.14
N GLY A 667 9.31 13.74 -18.03
CA GLY A 667 9.13 14.30 -19.38
C GLY A 667 8.34 15.60 -19.42
#